data_AF-A0A1F9UL20-F1
#
_entry.id   AF-A0A1F9UL20-F1
#
_cell.length_a   1.000
_cell.length_b   1.000
_cell.length_c   1.000
_cell.angle_alpha   90.00
_cell.angle_beta   90.00
_cell.angle_gamma   90.00
#
_symmetry.space_group_name_H-M   'P 1'
#
loop_
_entity.id
_entity.type
_entity.pdbx_description
1 polymer ?
#
loop_
_entity_poly.entity_id
_entity_poly.type
_entity_poly.pdbx_seq_one_letter_code
_entity_poly.pdbx_strand_id
1 'polypeptide(L)'
;MNRLIKPLCSFWLLGGALIVLPAFTLTPPAGAMELRSGAGVFVFPPRPAARNAIVLLPDGTELDVSASQTAGLQEAVDYAYDHGWDLFIYGTGPESSGPYRPARGLRIPALQSKTIRIIGATLDFGSLSDQPALTFDSAMAVDFKMTGALLAPMASPAVRFRPVTPLPLDGPLYGAIGVVTSRFSFDRVTGNQSGVEMDTTVAGFIDNIVYFGDIQVSPGGSPITRIGSKFSHNVRDAGPDFDFSSQPDFFNPRGVVVLPPAGPLGEAGIVLLPGGGHLPTPGTQTAGVQEAIHYAVENGLDLSIYGRGLQFRELRFVDGVPTYPTSGFYQMLQTVAFPPLPRMHIHIYGAVFHYAAVLESAMRFDAADQVDFELAGQLVRPGTTIGVQFAPTSGPIRYSRFKIGHVGPGKNVGAWLDTGSNAITGNSFTFHELLQNEFGVRIRASNPVYRFAENKVRSVQLHDFTQVGAQAGIEAPNAGQIQNNDLMFLMDTDGKMADVGVQVWGTGNRIQASLRPNTTSTPATRGISYESSAAGNDARYRSLYAVTPVFQSSPGANSAQPISDADWLAMLYDSAPRLPPAVRNPPAPDLSGVQGRVYAPRDTIAIAYPHSATGFNWELGPAAGSPAGSSAGTRSPGSPSRVTTASPRFNLSALSLTPGPYTVRVQALDGVLQSNWATASITLAGDILEGFRVYPNPARASRGDTRMTFDHLPANSTVKIFAVSGRWVRTLSAPAGAAGWDLTTDGGEKAASGLYLYLITDGQDRKARGRFTLIR
;
A
#
# COMPACT_ATOMS: atom_id res chain seq x y z
N MET A 1 -62.94 13.82 -0.53
CA MET A 1 -62.40 12.44 -0.51
C MET A 1 -60.96 12.48 -1.01
N ASN A 2 -60.06 11.79 -0.31
CA ASN A 2 -58.67 11.46 -0.67
C ASN A 2 -57.58 12.56 -0.77
N ARG A 3 -56.61 12.37 0.16
CA ARG A 3 -55.17 12.63 0.15
C ARG A 3 -54.66 14.07 0.02
N LEU A 4 -54.55 14.65 1.22
CA LEU A 4 -53.61 15.66 1.72
C LEU A 4 -52.12 15.26 1.52
N ILE A 5 -51.09 16.11 1.64
CA ILE A 5 -50.83 17.57 1.55
C ILE A 5 -49.34 17.71 1.93
N LYS A 6 -48.66 18.65 1.28
CA LYS A 6 -47.57 19.48 1.83
C LYS A 6 -48.13 20.94 1.83
N PRO A 7 -47.64 21.93 2.60
CA PRO A 7 -46.62 21.94 3.68
C PRO A 7 -46.86 23.01 4.82
N LEU A 8 -45.82 23.18 5.67
CA LEU A 8 -45.33 24.40 6.40
C LEU A 8 -45.79 24.78 7.84
N CYS A 9 -44.78 24.78 8.76
CA CYS A 9 -44.39 25.67 9.88
C CYS A 9 -45.41 26.04 11.00
N SER A 10 -45.14 25.98 12.33
CA SER A 10 -44.08 26.67 13.13
C SER A 10 -44.08 26.25 14.63
N PHE A 11 -42.90 26.17 15.30
CA PHE A 11 -42.47 26.46 16.73
C PHE A 11 -43.32 26.09 18.00
N TRP A 12 -42.86 25.74 19.24
CA TRP A 12 -41.60 25.76 20.05
C TRP A 12 -41.72 24.86 21.35
N LEU A 13 -40.58 24.34 21.89
CA LEU A 13 -40.15 23.92 23.28
C LEU A 13 -41.00 22.90 24.12
N LEU A 14 -40.48 21.94 24.92
CA LEU A 14 -39.25 21.76 25.71
C LEU A 14 -39.03 20.26 26.08
N GLY A 15 -37.77 19.81 26.18
CA GLY A 15 -37.35 18.79 27.17
C GLY A 15 -36.97 17.38 26.69
N GLY A 16 -35.80 17.22 26.05
CA GLY A 16 -35.20 15.91 25.81
C GLY A 16 -33.69 16.01 25.57
N ALA A 17 -32.90 15.67 26.58
CA ALA A 17 -31.44 15.64 26.50
C ALA A 17 -30.99 14.52 25.56
N LEU A 18 -30.51 14.89 24.38
CA LEU A 18 -29.74 14.01 23.49
C LEU A 18 -28.29 14.06 23.96
N ILE A 19 -27.83 13.02 24.63
CA ILE A 19 -26.39 12.79 24.82
C ILE A 19 -25.84 12.43 23.44
N VAL A 20 -25.27 13.42 22.76
CA VAL A 20 -24.47 13.23 21.55
C VAL A 20 -23.17 12.56 22.00
N LEU A 21 -23.02 11.28 21.69
CA LEU A 21 -21.70 10.64 21.71
C LEU A 21 -20.83 11.37 20.67
N PRO A 22 -19.61 11.81 21.02
CA PRO A 22 -18.75 12.47 20.05
C PRO A 22 -18.42 11.45 18.95
N ALA A 23 -18.48 11.91 17.70
CA ALA A 23 -17.88 11.21 16.59
C ALA A 23 -16.43 10.90 16.98
N PHE A 24 -16.04 9.63 16.95
CA PHE A 24 -14.64 9.24 17.00
C PHE A 24 -13.99 9.75 15.71
N THR A 25 -13.55 11.00 15.73
CA THR A 25 -12.49 11.46 14.85
C THR A 25 -11.21 10.82 15.40
N LEU A 26 -10.69 9.82 14.68
CA LEU A 26 -9.28 9.45 14.83
C LEU A 26 -8.47 10.64 14.33
N THR A 27 -8.26 11.61 15.20
CA THR A 27 -7.22 12.62 15.00
C THR A 27 -5.90 11.90 15.23
N PRO A 28 -4.98 11.86 14.25
CA PRO A 28 -3.63 11.39 14.53
C PRO A 28 -3.06 12.27 15.65
N PRO A 29 -2.29 11.71 16.60
CA PRO A 29 -1.68 12.52 17.65
C PRO A 29 -0.84 13.62 17.01
N ALA A 30 -1.00 14.86 17.47
CA ALA A 30 -0.42 16.06 16.87
C ALA A 30 1.10 15.95 16.56
N GLY A 31 1.85 15.10 17.27
CA GLY A 31 3.28 14.86 17.00
C GLY A 31 3.60 13.90 15.84
N ALA A 32 2.65 13.10 15.35
CA ALA A 32 2.88 12.20 14.20
C ALA A 32 2.88 12.95 12.85
N MET A 33 2.15 14.07 12.78
CA MET A 33 2.11 14.94 11.60
C MET A 33 3.38 15.79 11.48
N GLU A 34 3.90 16.27 12.61
CA GLU A 34 5.09 17.13 12.71
C GLU A 34 6.40 16.40 12.36
N LEU A 35 6.49 15.09 12.62
CA LEU A 35 7.70 14.29 12.34
C LEU A 35 7.80 13.77 10.90
N ARG A 36 6.68 13.69 10.16
CA ARG A 36 6.63 13.06 8.81
C ARG A 36 6.64 14.07 7.67
N SER A 37 6.46 15.36 7.96
CA SER A 37 6.59 16.43 6.98
C SER A 37 7.96 16.43 6.30
N GLY A 38 9.04 16.04 6.99
CA GLY A 38 10.41 16.02 6.45
C GLY A 38 10.65 15.15 5.21
N ALA A 39 9.65 14.43 4.73
CA ALA A 39 9.69 13.60 3.53
C ALA A 39 9.41 14.36 2.22
N GLY A 40 8.82 15.57 2.27
CA GLY A 40 8.48 16.35 1.08
C GLY A 40 7.45 17.44 1.34
N VAL A 41 6.89 18.00 0.26
CA VAL A 41 5.77 18.95 0.35
C VAL A 41 4.45 18.19 0.27
N PHE A 42 3.57 18.38 1.24
CA PHE A 42 2.28 17.69 1.34
C PHE A 42 1.14 18.67 1.19
N VAL A 43 0.18 18.36 0.31
CA VAL A 43 -0.98 19.22 0.04
C VAL A 43 -2.26 18.46 0.34
N PHE A 44 -3.16 19.10 1.09
CA PHE A 44 -4.45 18.54 1.47
C PHE A 44 -5.62 19.41 1.05
N PRO A 45 -6.82 18.83 0.92
CA PRO A 45 -8.00 19.61 0.58
C PRO A 45 -8.25 20.73 1.60
N PRO A 46 -8.90 21.82 1.19
CA PRO A 46 -9.27 22.91 2.10
C PRO A 46 -10.10 22.41 3.29
N ARG A 47 -9.88 23.00 4.48
CA ARG A 47 -10.82 22.86 5.62
C ARG A 47 -12.21 23.34 5.21
N PRO A 48 -13.31 22.88 5.83
CA PRO A 48 -14.67 23.30 5.48
C PRO A 48 -14.93 24.82 5.43
N ALA A 49 -14.11 25.62 6.13
CA ALA A 49 -14.18 27.09 6.13
C ALA A 49 -13.14 27.80 5.23
N ALA A 50 -12.17 27.08 4.67
CA ALA A 50 -11.11 27.62 3.82
C ALA A 50 -11.45 27.41 2.33
N ARG A 51 -10.94 28.28 1.46
CA ARG A 51 -11.04 28.11 -0.01
C ARG A 51 -9.83 27.41 -0.63
N ASN A 52 -8.67 27.51 0.02
CA ASN A 52 -7.38 27.03 -0.51
C ASN A 52 -6.88 25.84 0.30
N ALA A 53 -6.03 25.03 -0.32
CA ALA A 53 -5.43 23.85 0.26
C ALA A 53 -4.64 24.15 1.54
N ILE A 54 -4.46 23.12 2.37
CA ILE A 54 -3.43 23.13 3.42
C ILE A 54 -2.15 22.63 2.76
N VAL A 55 -1.08 23.42 2.79
CA VAL A 55 0.23 23.05 2.23
C VAL A 55 1.23 22.93 3.37
N LEU A 56 1.59 21.70 3.75
CA LEU A 56 2.59 21.44 4.77
C LEU A 56 3.98 21.34 4.14
N LEU A 57 4.89 22.14 4.68
CA LEU A 57 6.29 22.19 4.32
C LEU A 57 7.10 21.14 5.09
N PRO A 58 8.30 20.77 4.63
CA PRO A 58 9.08 19.71 5.25
C PRO A 58 9.45 19.95 6.71
N ASP A 59 9.59 21.21 7.13
CA ASP A 59 9.85 21.59 8.51
C ASP A 59 8.61 21.54 9.43
N GLY A 60 7.46 21.11 8.90
CA GLY A 60 6.20 21.01 9.62
C GLY A 60 5.34 22.27 9.58
N THR A 61 5.85 23.37 9.02
CA THR A 61 5.10 24.64 8.92
C THR A 61 4.11 24.62 7.75
N GLU A 62 3.09 25.48 7.80
CA GLU A 62 2.12 25.64 6.71
C GLU A 62 2.52 26.83 5.81
N LEU A 63 2.50 26.62 4.49
CA LEU A 63 2.74 27.68 3.51
C LEU A 63 1.51 28.60 3.41
N ASP A 64 1.72 29.92 3.48
CA ASP A 64 0.65 30.88 3.27
C ASP A 64 0.19 30.87 1.80
N VAL A 65 -1.01 30.33 1.58
CA VAL A 65 -1.68 30.28 0.28
C VAL A 65 -2.97 31.10 0.26
N SER A 66 -3.15 32.03 1.20
CA SER A 66 -4.40 32.80 1.34
C SER A 66 -4.77 33.61 0.10
N ALA A 67 -3.79 34.11 -0.65
CA ALA A 67 -3.97 34.86 -1.89
C ALA A 67 -3.99 34.00 -3.16
N SER A 68 -3.95 32.67 -3.03
CA SER A 68 -3.79 31.77 -4.18
C SER A 68 -4.95 31.84 -5.17
N GLN A 69 -4.61 31.83 -6.46
CA GLN A 69 -5.54 31.65 -7.57
C GLN A 69 -5.59 30.20 -8.07
N THR A 70 -4.79 29.32 -7.47
CA THR A 70 -4.64 27.92 -7.87
C THR A 70 -5.01 26.95 -6.76
N ALA A 71 -5.80 27.44 -5.78
CA ALA A 71 -6.17 26.70 -4.57
C ALA A 71 -4.96 26.20 -3.75
N GLY A 72 -3.82 26.90 -3.82
CA GLY A 72 -2.56 26.56 -3.13
C GLY A 72 -1.65 25.58 -3.89
N LEU A 73 -2.08 25.09 -5.06
CA LEU A 73 -1.36 24.03 -5.78
C LEU A 73 -0.12 24.55 -6.49
N GLN A 74 -0.17 25.72 -7.13
CA GLN A 74 1.01 26.28 -7.80
C GLN A 74 2.06 26.69 -6.79
N GLU A 75 1.65 27.28 -5.66
CA GLU A 75 2.55 27.69 -4.59
C GLU A 75 3.30 26.47 -4.01
N ALA A 76 2.61 25.33 -3.86
CA ALA A 76 3.23 24.08 -3.46
C ALA A 76 4.22 23.54 -4.51
N VAL A 77 3.86 23.61 -5.80
CA VAL A 77 4.76 23.23 -6.92
C VAL A 77 6.02 24.09 -6.92
N ASP A 78 5.87 25.40 -6.78
CA ASP A 78 6.97 26.36 -6.80
C ASP A 78 7.89 26.16 -5.59
N TYR A 79 7.33 25.95 -4.40
CA TYR A 79 8.13 25.66 -3.21
C TYR A 79 8.91 24.35 -3.36
N ALA A 80 8.25 23.28 -3.80
CA ALA A 80 8.88 21.98 -4.00
C ALA A 80 10.02 22.06 -5.03
N TYR A 81 9.80 22.79 -6.12
CA TYR A 81 10.80 23.08 -7.15
C TYR A 81 12.02 23.83 -6.57
N ASP A 82 11.78 24.96 -5.92
CA ASP A 82 12.83 25.86 -5.43
C ASP A 82 13.73 25.20 -4.37
N HIS A 83 13.17 24.31 -3.56
CA HIS A 83 13.84 23.69 -2.41
C HIS A 83 14.19 22.21 -2.63
N GLY A 84 13.90 21.69 -3.82
CA GLY A 84 14.28 20.35 -4.28
C GLY A 84 13.42 19.19 -3.75
N TRP A 85 12.25 19.46 -3.19
CA TRP A 85 11.39 18.43 -2.59
C TRP A 85 10.51 17.72 -3.62
N ASP A 86 10.16 16.47 -3.31
CA ASP A 86 9.06 15.77 -3.96
C ASP A 86 7.71 16.35 -3.48
N LEU A 87 6.68 16.19 -4.30
CA LEU A 87 5.35 16.78 -4.07
C LEU A 87 4.26 15.72 -3.99
N PHE A 88 3.45 15.76 -2.92
CA PHE A 88 2.37 14.82 -2.67
C PHE A 88 1.06 15.58 -2.41
N ILE A 89 0.04 15.38 -3.24
CA ILE A 89 -1.27 16.05 -3.19
C ILE A 89 -2.35 15.02 -2.92
N TYR A 90 -3.17 15.19 -1.88
CA TYR A 90 -4.14 14.19 -1.43
C TYR A 90 -5.58 14.62 -1.71
N GLY A 91 -6.46 13.69 -2.09
CA GLY A 91 -7.90 13.94 -2.22
C GLY A 91 -8.67 13.98 -0.90
N THR A 92 -8.04 13.46 0.16
CA THR A 92 -8.56 13.44 1.53
C THR A 92 -7.41 13.71 2.49
N GLY A 93 -7.62 14.61 3.44
CA GLY A 93 -6.71 14.87 4.55
C GLY A 93 -7.33 14.52 5.90
N PRO A 94 -6.56 14.63 7.00
CA PRO A 94 -7.02 14.31 8.36
C PRO A 94 -8.27 15.09 8.80
N GLU A 95 -8.48 16.28 8.26
CA GLU A 95 -9.56 17.21 8.63
C GLU A 95 -10.41 17.69 7.44
N SER A 96 -10.18 17.16 6.23
CA SER A 96 -10.76 17.71 5.01
C SER A 96 -10.92 16.68 3.88
N SER A 97 -11.96 16.84 3.08
CA SER A 97 -12.20 16.02 1.88
C SER A 97 -12.89 16.86 0.82
N GLY A 98 -12.47 16.77 -0.43
CA GLY A 98 -13.13 17.47 -1.53
C GLY A 98 -12.19 17.81 -2.68
N PRO A 99 -12.73 18.30 -3.80
CA PRO A 99 -11.92 18.68 -4.95
C PRO A 99 -11.14 19.97 -4.67
N TYR A 100 -9.97 20.08 -5.29
CA TYR A 100 -9.27 21.36 -5.42
C TYR A 100 -9.92 22.15 -6.55
N ARG A 101 -10.14 23.46 -6.35
CA ARG A 101 -10.84 24.33 -7.31
C ARG A 101 -9.97 25.51 -7.77
N PRO A 102 -8.87 25.26 -8.48
CA PRO A 102 -8.04 26.32 -9.04
C PRO A 102 -8.79 27.16 -10.08
N ALA A 103 -8.61 28.48 -10.02
CA ALA A 103 -9.15 29.44 -11.00
C ALA A 103 -8.18 29.73 -12.16
N ARG A 104 -6.92 29.30 -12.02
CA ARG A 104 -5.85 29.42 -13.03
C ARG A 104 -5.23 28.04 -13.28
N GLY A 105 -4.68 27.83 -14.47
CA GLY A 105 -3.93 26.62 -14.81
C GLY A 105 -2.65 26.49 -13.99
N LEU A 106 -2.17 25.25 -13.86
CA LEU A 106 -0.92 24.92 -13.16
C LEU A 106 0.22 24.76 -14.16
N ARG A 107 1.40 25.20 -13.78
CA ARG A 107 2.65 25.03 -14.52
C ARG A 107 3.63 24.22 -13.69
N ILE A 108 3.97 23.04 -14.22
CA ILE A 108 5.10 22.25 -13.73
C ILE A 108 6.37 22.76 -14.44
N PRO A 109 7.34 23.34 -13.71
CA PRO A 109 8.55 23.89 -14.30
C PRO A 109 9.47 22.79 -14.85
N ALA A 110 10.65 23.17 -15.36
CA ALA A 110 11.62 22.18 -15.82
C ALA A 110 12.11 21.33 -14.64
N LEU A 111 11.81 20.03 -14.63
CA LEU A 111 12.11 19.14 -13.50
C LEU A 111 13.11 18.06 -13.89
N GLN A 112 13.96 17.68 -12.96
CA GLN A 112 14.82 16.51 -13.12
C GLN A 112 14.92 15.72 -11.83
N SER A 113 14.82 14.39 -11.93
CA SER A 113 14.87 13.45 -10.79
C SER A 113 13.91 13.84 -9.66
N LYS A 114 12.61 13.93 -9.98
CA LYS A 114 11.55 14.41 -9.09
C LYS A 114 10.33 13.49 -9.13
N THR A 115 9.73 13.26 -7.96
CA THR A 115 8.45 12.56 -7.85
C THR A 115 7.31 13.55 -7.58
N ILE A 116 6.22 13.41 -8.33
CA ILE A 116 4.95 14.08 -8.04
C ILE A 116 3.86 13.03 -7.95
N ARG A 117 3.13 13.01 -6.83
CA ARG A 117 2.00 12.12 -6.58
C ARG A 117 0.75 12.92 -6.29
N ILE A 118 -0.29 12.71 -7.09
CA ILE A 118 -1.66 13.15 -6.81
C ILE A 118 -2.46 11.90 -6.45
N ILE A 119 -2.97 11.84 -5.21
CA ILE A 119 -3.43 10.62 -4.56
C ILE A 119 -4.91 10.74 -4.23
N GLY A 120 -5.75 10.07 -5.02
CA GLY A 120 -7.22 10.14 -4.91
C GLY A 120 -7.83 11.53 -5.10
N ALA A 121 -7.06 12.53 -5.57
CA ALA A 121 -7.52 13.91 -5.63
C ALA A 121 -8.27 14.23 -6.93
N THR A 122 -9.31 15.04 -6.81
CA THR A 122 -9.94 15.70 -7.96
C THR A 122 -9.43 17.12 -8.07
N LEU A 123 -8.82 17.46 -9.21
CA LEU A 123 -8.45 18.82 -9.58
C LEU A 123 -9.52 19.36 -10.54
N ASP A 124 -10.39 20.23 -10.06
CA ASP A 124 -11.55 20.76 -10.78
C ASP A 124 -11.31 22.19 -11.27
N PHE A 125 -11.00 22.29 -12.57
CA PHE A 125 -10.81 23.51 -13.34
C PHE A 125 -12.09 23.89 -14.12
N GLY A 126 -13.27 23.62 -13.57
CA GLY A 126 -14.56 23.72 -14.27
C GLY A 126 -14.85 25.02 -15.02
N SER A 127 -14.25 26.15 -14.61
CA SER A 127 -14.42 27.46 -15.25
C SER A 127 -13.23 27.91 -16.11
N LEU A 128 -12.16 27.10 -16.23
CA LEU A 128 -10.95 27.49 -16.93
C LEU A 128 -11.10 27.31 -18.44
N SER A 129 -10.96 28.39 -19.23
CA SER A 129 -11.13 28.34 -20.69
C SER A 129 -10.04 29.04 -21.49
N ASP A 130 -9.17 29.84 -20.86
CA ASP A 130 -8.18 30.71 -21.51
C ASP A 130 -6.75 30.14 -21.52
N GLN A 131 -6.53 29.00 -20.86
CA GLN A 131 -5.22 28.33 -20.75
C GLN A 131 -5.39 26.84 -20.45
N PRO A 132 -4.35 26.01 -20.64
CA PRO A 132 -4.36 24.64 -20.18
C PRO A 132 -4.49 24.54 -18.66
N ALA A 133 -5.16 23.49 -18.18
CA ALA A 133 -5.30 23.23 -16.75
C ALA A 133 -3.98 22.78 -16.12
N LEU A 134 -3.17 22.00 -16.85
CA LEU A 134 -1.86 21.57 -16.40
C LEU A 134 -0.86 21.63 -17.56
N THR A 135 0.24 22.36 -17.38
CA THR A 135 1.32 22.47 -18.36
C THR A 135 2.62 21.93 -17.79
N PHE A 136 3.24 20.98 -18.48
CA PHE A 136 4.59 20.51 -18.23
C PHE A 136 5.58 21.20 -19.18
N ASP A 137 6.64 21.76 -18.61
CA ASP A 137 7.83 22.19 -19.35
C ASP A 137 8.73 20.96 -19.64
N SER A 138 10.05 21.13 -19.66
CA SER A 138 11.01 20.04 -19.75
C SER A 138 10.97 19.11 -18.52
N ALA A 139 11.25 17.85 -18.73
CA ALA A 139 11.33 16.86 -17.65
C ALA A 139 12.39 15.80 -17.98
N MET A 140 13.20 15.40 -17.00
CA MET A 140 14.09 14.24 -17.13
C MET A 140 14.02 13.37 -15.88
N ALA A 141 13.82 12.06 -16.05
CA ALA A 141 13.68 11.13 -14.92
C ALA A 141 12.63 11.60 -13.90
N VAL A 142 11.56 12.24 -14.38
CA VAL A 142 10.43 12.68 -13.55
C VAL A 142 9.43 11.55 -13.45
N ASP A 143 8.88 11.35 -12.27
CA ASP A 143 7.82 10.39 -12.02
C ASP A 143 6.56 11.10 -11.52
N PHE A 144 5.67 11.41 -12.46
CA PHE A 144 4.37 12.01 -12.20
C PHE A 144 3.28 10.95 -12.24
N LYS A 145 2.47 10.91 -11.18
CA LYS A 145 1.31 10.02 -11.12
C LYS A 145 0.13 10.70 -10.48
N MET A 146 -1.02 10.58 -11.13
CA MET A 146 -2.29 11.06 -10.65
C MET A 146 -3.32 9.93 -10.60
N THR A 147 -3.69 9.57 -9.37
CA THR A 147 -4.87 8.78 -9.07
C THR A 147 -6.00 9.70 -8.66
N GLY A 148 -7.13 9.64 -9.34
CA GLY A 148 -8.20 10.64 -9.23
C GLY A 148 -8.58 11.22 -10.59
N ALA A 149 -8.97 12.50 -10.63
CA ALA A 149 -9.48 13.11 -11.87
C ALA A 149 -9.03 14.56 -12.06
N LEU A 150 -8.56 14.89 -13.26
CA LEU A 150 -8.34 16.26 -13.71
C LEU A 150 -9.55 16.65 -14.56
N LEU A 151 -10.36 17.58 -14.05
CA LEU A 151 -11.61 18.01 -14.69
C LEU A 151 -11.43 19.42 -15.25
N ALA A 152 -11.22 19.55 -16.55
CA ALA A 152 -11.06 20.85 -17.23
C ALA A 152 -11.94 20.95 -18.48
N PRO A 153 -13.28 20.84 -18.33
CA PRO A 153 -14.21 20.68 -19.45
C PRO A 153 -14.25 21.88 -20.42
N MET A 154 -13.74 23.04 -20.01
CA MET A 154 -13.68 24.24 -20.84
C MET A 154 -12.27 24.52 -21.40
N ALA A 155 -11.23 23.86 -20.88
CA ALA A 155 -9.85 24.09 -21.30
C ALA A 155 -9.51 23.27 -22.55
N SER A 156 -8.73 23.86 -23.45
CA SER A 156 -8.26 23.19 -24.66
C SER A 156 -6.82 23.61 -24.99
N PRO A 157 -5.82 22.75 -24.80
CA PRO A 157 -5.91 21.41 -24.20
C PRO A 157 -6.15 21.44 -22.69
N ALA A 158 -6.57 20.32 -22.06
CA ALA A 158 -6.58 20.21 -20.61
C ALA A 158 -5.15 20.03 -20.04
N VAL A 159 -4.38 19.09 -20.62
CA VAL A 159 -2.97 18.87 -20.27
C VAL A 159 -2.08 19.23 -21.45
N ARG A 160 -1.01 19.99 -21.23
CA ARG A 160 -0.04 20.37 -22.25
C ARG A 160 1.37 19.95 -21.86
N PHE A 161 2.08 19.27 -22.74
CA PHE A 161 3.54 19.10 -22.68
C PHE A 161 4.17 20.04 -23.70
N ARG A 162 5.01 20.97 -23.22
CA ARG A 162 5.68 21.94 -24.08
C ARG A 162 7.08 22.24 -23.50
N PRO A 163 8.08 21.37 -23.76
CA PRO A 163 9.44 21.56 -23.30
C PRO A 163 10.10 22.75 -23.99
N VAL A 164 10.44 23.78 -23.23
CA VAL A 164 11.07 25.02 -23.73
C VAL A 164 12.24 25.49 -22.89
N THR A 165 12.32 25.06 -21.63
CA THR A 165 13.39 25.47 -20.71
C THR A 165 14.43 24.36 -20.57
N PRO A 166 15.75 24.67 -20.55
CA PRO A 166 16.79 23.66 -20.29
C PRO A 166 16.62 22.95 -18.94
N LEU A 167 17.02 21.68 -18.89
CA LEU A 167 16.96 20.89 -17.65
C LEU A 167 18.02 21.32 -16.62
N PRO A 168 17.71 21.19 -15.31
CA PRO A 168 18.56 21.67 -14.22
C PRO A 168 20.01 21.11 -14.17
N LEU A 169 20.25 19.80 -14.30
CA LEU A 169 21.62 19.24 -14.21
C LEU A 169 22.46 19.51 -15.45
N ASP A 170 21.83 19.56 -16.62
CA ASP A 170 22.55 19.59 -17.88
C ASP A 170 22.92 21.04 -18.28
N GLY A 171 22.41 22.06 -17.56
CA GLY A 171 22.84 23.46 -17.61
C GLY A 171 22.43 24.25 -18.88
N PRO A 172 22.62 25.58 -18.95
CA PRO A 172 22.22 26.37 -20.12
C PRO A 172 23.14 26.22 -21.36
N LEU A 173 24.36 25.70 -21.20
CA LEU A 173 25.32 25.45 -22.29
C LEU A 173 25.20 24.03 -22.90
N TYR A 174 24.73 23.05 -22.11
CA TYR A 174 24.65 21.63 -22.50
C TYR A 174 23.27 21.01 -22.22
N GLY A 175 22.31 21.81 -21.77
CA GLY A 175 21.02 21.36 -21.27
C GLY A 175 20.16 20.77 -22.35
N ALA A 176 19.84 19.49 -22.21
CA ALA A 176 18.77 18.92 -22.99
C ALA A 176 17.48 19.71 -22.67
N ILE A 177 16.90 20.34 -23.68
CA ILE A 177 15.50 20.76 -23.64
C ILE A 177 14.71 19.54 -24.12
N GLY A 178 13.68 19.14 -23.38
CA GLY A 178 12.88 17.99 -23.73
C GLY A 178 12.10 17.44 -22.56
N VAL A 179 11.09 16.65 -22.89
CA VAL A 179 10.48 15.72 -21.94
C VAL A 179 11.12 14.38 -22.26
N VAL A 180 12.04 13.93 -21.41
CA VAL A 180 12.87 12.76 -21.66
C VAL A 180 12.86 11.77 -20.50
N THR A 181 12.87 10.48 -20.81
CA THR A 181 13.02 9.38 -19.84
C THR A 181 12.16 9.51 -18.58
N SER A 182 10.95 10.04 -18.72
CA SER A 182 10.04 10.33 -17.60
C SER A 182 8.82 9.42 -17.62
N ARG A 183 8.15 9.30 -16.48
CA ARG A 183 6.91 8.55 -16.29
C ARG A 183 5.78 9.52 -15.98
N PHE A 184 4.70 9.45 -16.76
CA PHE A 184 3.49 10.23 -16.55
C PHE A 184 2.29 9.30 -16.52
N SER A 185 1.50 9.35 -15.46
CA SER A 185 0.30 8.55 -15.32
C SER A 185 -0.87 9.41 -14.86
N PHE A 186 -1.97 9.32 -15.59
CA PHE A 186 -3.22 10.00 -15.31
C PHE A 186 -4.36 8.99 -15.33
N ASP A 187 -5.10 8.85 -14.23
CA ASP A 187 -6.26 7.97 -14.20
C ASP A 187 -7.41 8.53 -15.07
N ARG A 188 -7.72 9.83 -14.93
CA ARG A 188 -8.80 10.47 -15.67
C ARG A 188 -8.49 11.92 -16.00
N VAL A 189 -8.70 12.29 -17.27
CA VAL A 189 -8.59 13.65 -17.81
C VAL A 189 -9.89 14.02 -18.52
N THR A 190 -10.41 15.20 -18.24
CA THR A 190 -11.51 15.80 -19.01
C THR A 190 -11.03 17.11 -19.59
N GLY A 191 -11.13 17.27 -20.92
CA GLY A 191 -10.82 18.49 -21.65
C GLY A 191 -11.98 18.91 -22.57
N ASN A 192 -11.84 20.05 -23.23
CA ASN A 192 -12.79 20.52 -24.22
C ASN A 192 -12.52 19.89 -25.59
N GLN A 193 -11.95 20.64 -26.54
CA GLN A 193 -11.65 20.13 -27.90
C GLN A 193 -10.38 19.28 -27.94
N SER A 194 -9.45 19.47 -27.01
CA SER A 194 -8.25 18.66 -26.86
C SER A 194 -8.09 18.24 -25.40
N GLY A 195 -7.91 16.94 -25.16
CA GLY A 195 -7.65 16.40 -23.81
C GLY A 195 -6.20 16.66 -23.41
N VAL A 196 -5.28 16.08 -24.18
CA VAL A 196 -3.84 16.21 -23.98
C VAL A 196 -3.21 16.74 -25.27
N GLU A 197 -2.34 17.72 -25.15
CA GLU A 197 -1.50 18.20 -26.24
C GLU A 197 -0.03 17.95 -25.92
N MET A 198 0.69 17.37 -26.86
CA MET A 198 2.13 17.23 -26.80
C MET A 198 2.74 18.06 -27.93
N ASP A 199 3.46 19.11 -27.57
CA ASP A 199 4.06 20.05 -28.51
C ASP A 199 5.58 19.90 -28.53
N THR A 200 6.08 19.34 -29.63
CA THR A 200 7.50 19.06 -29.86
C THR A 200 8.16 20.02 -30.86
N THR A 201 7.53 21.17 -31.11
CA THR A 201 8.07 22.19 -32.04
C THR A 201 9.44 22.71 -31.61
N VAL A 202 9.65 22.85 -30.30
CA VAL A 202 10.93 23.28 -29.72
C VAL A 202 11.85 22.08 -29.49
N ALA A 203 11.39 21.13 -28.68
CA ALA A 203 12.21 20.03 -28.19
C ALA A 203 11.47 18.69 -28.20
N GLY A 204 12.24 17.61 -28.04
CA GLY A 204 11.72 16.26 -28.17
C GLY A 204 10.87 15.81 -26.99
N PHE A 205 9.92 14.92 -27.28
CA PHE A 205 9.23 14.09 -26.29
C PHE A 205 9.75 12.65 -26.45
N ILE A 206 10.80 12.32 -25.70
CA ILE A 206 11.69 11.19 -25.96
C ILE A 206 11.70 10.19 -24.80
N ASP A 207 11.56 8.90 -25.06
CA ASP A 207 11.72 7.79 -24.12
C ASP A 207 10.91 7.85 -22.81
N ASN A 208 9.78 8.55 -22.87
CA ASN A 208 8.84 8.62 -21.75
C ASN A 208 7.90 7.41 -21.75
N ILE A 209 7.46 7.01 -20.56
CA ILE A 209 6.26 6.20 -20.40
C ILE A 209 5.12 7.15 -20.04
N VAL A 210 4.07 7.17 -20.86
CA VAL A 210 2.86 7.95 -20.58
C VAL A 210 1.68 7.00 -20.48
N TYR A 211 0.81 7.22 -19.50
CA TYR A 211 -0.42 6.47 -19.31
C TYR A 211 -1.58 7.41 -19.07
N PHE A 212 -2.66 7.18 -19.82
CA PHE A 212 -3.95 7.82 -19.62
C PHE A 212 -4.99 6.71 -19.44
N GLY A 213 -5.68 6.70 -18.31
CA GLY A 213 -6.76 5.74 -18.04
C GLY A 213 -8.01 6.06 -18.84
N ASP A 214 -8.59 7.24 -18.61
CA ASP A 214 -9.74 7.77 -19.36
C ASP A 214 -9.47 9.22 -19.79
N ILE A 215 -9.68 9.53 -21.08
CA ILE A 215 -9.65 10.90 -21.60
C ILE A 215 -11.01 11.21 -22.21
N GLN A 216 -11.70 12.17 -21.61
CA GLN A 216 -13.00 12.64 -22.07
C GLN A 216 -12.86 14.02 -22.72
N VAL A 217 -13.39 14.15 -23.93
CA VAL A 217 -13.41 15.40 -24.71
C VAL A 217 -14.80 15.65 -25.28
N SER A 218 -15.08 16.90 -25.66
CA SER A 218 -16.31 17.28 -26.35
C SER A 218 -16.47 16.51 -27.68
N PRO A 219 -17.69 16.26 -28.18
CA PRO A 219 -17.90 15.60 -29.47
C PRO A 219 -17.12 16.28 -30.60
N GLY A 220 -16.35 15.49 -31.36
CA GLY A 220 -15.46 15.98 -32.43
C GLY A 220 -14.09 16.47 -31.94
N GLY A 221 -13.82 16.46 -30.63
CA GLY A 221 -12.51 16.74 -30.06
C GLY A 221 -11.53 15.57 -30.19
N SER A 222 -10.24 15.86 -30.03
CA SER A 222 -9.18 14.85 -30.01
C SER A 222 -8.73 14.56 -28.59
N PRO A 223 -8.79 13.30 -28.10
CA PRO A 223 -8.24 12.94 -26.80
C PRO A 223 -6.76 13.33 -26.66
N ILE A 224 -5.98 13.11 -27.71
CA ILE A 224 -4.54 13.40 -27.74
C ILE A 224 -4.20 14.11 -29.05
N THR A 225 -3.49 15.22 -28.94
CA THR A 225 -3.02 16.05 -30.07
C THR A 225 -1.51 16.09 -30.05
N ARG A 226 -0.86 15.70 -31.16
CA ARG A 226 0.60 15.75 -31.33
C ARG A 226 0.97 16.87 -32.30
N ILE A 227 1.82 17.79 -31.86
CA ILE A 227 2.31 18.92 -32.66
C ILE A 227 3.84 18.77 -32.80
N GLY A 228 4.35 18.96 -34.02
CA GLY A 228 5.76 18.73 -34.35
C GLY A 228 6.09 17.27 -34.70
N SER A 229 7.37 16.99 -34.90
CA SER A 229 7.86 15.68 -35.37
C SER A 229 8.88 15.02 -34.44
N LYS A 230 9.29 15.67 -33.35
CA LYS A 230 10.35 15.18 -32.45
C LYS A 230 9.77 14.27 -31.36
N PHE A 231 9.00 13.27 -31.77
CA PHE A 231 8.50 12.24 -30.87
C PHE A 231 9.37 11.00 -30.99
N SER A 232 9.73 10.41 -29.85
CA SER A 232 10.22 9.04 -29.84
C SER A 232 9.07 8.04 -29.66
N HIS A 233 9.40 6.77 -29.82
CA HIS A 233 8.49 5.66 -29.99
C HIS A 233 7.78 5.13 -28.72
N ASN A 234 7.97 5.76 -27.55
CA ASN A 234 7.49 5.24 -26.25
C ASN A 234 6.27 5.97 -25.66
N VAL A 235 5.73 6.97 -26.37
CA VAL A 235 4.43 7.57 -26.00
C VAL A 235 3.33 6.52 -26.11
N ARG A 236 2.91 5.97 -24.97
CA ARG A 236 1.78 5.05 -24.88
C ARG A 236 0.47 5.81 -24.72
N ASP A 237 -0.54 5.31 -25.42
CA ASP A 237 -1.96 5.63 -25.24
C ASP A 237 -2.69 4.30 -24.92
N ALA A 238 -2.50 3.69 -23.72
CA ALA A 238 -3.41 2.70 -23.06
C ALA A 238 -2.74 1.71 -22.04
N GLY A 239 -3.59 0.95 -21.31
CA GLY A 239 -3.34 -0.42 -20.81
C GLY A 239 -3.26 -0.63 -19.28
N PRO A 240 -4.06 -1.54 -18.67
CA PRO A 240 -4.17 -1.77 -17.22
C PRO A 240 -2.90 -2.32 -16.52
N ASP A 241 -1.85 -2.63 -17.28
CA ASP A 241 -0.57 -3.18 -16.78
C ASP A 241 0.27 -2.21 -15.97
N PHE A 242 0.01 -0.91 -16.12
CA PHE A 242 0.59 0.11 -15.26
C PHE A 242 -0.28 0.36 -14.05
N ASP A 243 -0.92 -0.68 -13.52
CA ASP A 243 -1.57 -0.57 -12.23
C ASP A 243 -0.52 -0.22 -11.17
N PHE A 244 -0.56 1.04 -10.76
CA PHE A 244 0.18 1.55 -9.64
C PHE A 244 -0.72 1.56 -8.36
N SER A 245 -1.75 0.70 -8.28
CA SER A 245 -2.79 0.70 -7.23
C SER A 245 -2.32 0.52 -5.79
N SER A 246 -1.09 0.04 -5.55
CA SER A 246 -0.47 0.07 -4.23
C SER A 246 0.01 1.49 -3.90
N GLN A 247 -0.92 2.42 -3.73
CA GLN A 247 -0.59 3.72 -3.13
C GLN A 247 -0.33 3.48 -1.63
N PRO A 248 0.85 3.82 -1.10
CA PRO A 248 1.03 3.75 0.34
C PRO A 248 0.17 4.82 1.01
N ASP A 249 -0.33 4.49 2.19
CA ASP A 249 -0.94 5.46 3.08
C ASP A 249 0.21 6.22 3.76
N PHE A 250 0.57 7.37 3.20
CA PHE A 250 1.71 8.19 3.64
C PHE A 250 1.52 8.79 5.04
N PHE A 251 0.27 8.89 5.53
CA PHE A 251 -0.03 9.42 6.88
C PHE A 251 -0.15 8.33 7.93
N ASN A 252 -0.49 7.12 7.50
CA ASN A 252 -0.48 5.94 8.34
C ASN A 252 0.39 4.85 7.71
N PRO A 253 1.70 5.11 7.51
CA PRO A 253 2.57 4.06 7.03
C PRO A 253 2.57 3.02 8.14
N ARG A 254 2.09 1.83 7.80
CA ARG A 254 2.15 0.66 8.67
C ARG A 254 3.59 0.16 8.83
N GLY A 255 4.59 1.06 8.76
CA GLY A 255 5.99 0.70 8.70
C GLY A 255 6.98 1.86 8.76
N VAL A 256 8.21 1.55 8.36
CA VAL A 256 9.42 2.37 8.56
C VAL A 256 9.49 3.46 7.50
N VAL A 257 9.91 4.66 7.89
CA VAL A 257 10.11 5.80 6.98
C VAL A 257 11.54 6.28 7.06
N VAL A 258 12.20 6.49 5.93
CA VAL A 258 13.54 7.10 5.86
C VAL A 258 13.40 8.48 5.23
N LEU A 259 13.71 9.52 5.99
CA LEU A 259 13.80 10.89 5.51
C LEU A 259 15.16 11.13 4.85
N PRO A 260 15.25 11.98 3.81
CA PRO A 260 16.49 12.25 3.12
C PRO A 260 17.52 12.93 4.04
N PRO A 261 18.83 12.79 3.75
CA PRO A 261 19.87 13.57 4.41
C PRO A 261 19.61 15.09 4.26
N ALA A 262 19.83 15.86 5.33
CA ALA A 262 19.57 17.31 5.33
C ALA A 262 20.76 18.13 4.80
N GLY A 263 22.00 17.67 5.02
CA GLY A 263 23.24 18.34 4.66
C GLY A 263 24.00 17.72 3.48
N PRO A 264 25.32 17.97 3.38
CA PRO A 264 26.14 17.55 2.24
C PRO A 264 26.28 16.01 2.14
N LEU A 265 26.81 15.54 1.01
CA LEU A 265 27.14 14.12 0.81
C LEU A 265 27.92 13.56 2.00
N GLY A 266 27.46 12.41 2.51
CA GLY A 266 28.04 11.72 3.67
C GLY A 266 27.16 11.77 4.92
N GLU A 267 26.19 12.68 5.00
CA GLU A 267 25.17 12.63 6.04
C GLU A 267 24.19 11.46 5.82
N ALA A 268 23.74 10.86 6.91
CA ALA A 268 22.75 9.79 6.89
C ALA A 268 21.32 10.36 6.86
N GLY A 269 20.40 9.58 6.28
CA GLY A 269 18.97 9.85 6.43
C GLY A 269 18.50 9.58 7.86
N ILE A 270 17.34 10.14 8.22
CA ILE A 270 16.68 9.90 9.51
C ILE A 270 15.70 8.74 9.34
N VAL A 271 15.92 7.65 10.07
CA VAL A 271 15.06 6.46 10.02
C VAL A 271 14.00 6.54 11.12
N LEU A 272 12.77 6.85 10.75
CA LEU A 272 11.61 6.97 11.63
C LEU A 272 10.86 5.64 11.76
N LEU A 273 10.50 5.31 12.99
CA LEU A 273 9.74 4.12 13.36
C LEU A 273 8.24 4.43 13.49
N PRO A 274 7.34 3.45 13.30
CA PRO A 274 5.90 3.66 13.42
C PRO A 274 5.43 4.33 14.72
N GLY A 275 6.14 4.08 15.84
CA GLY A 275 5.83 4.63 17.16
C GLY A 275 6.39 6.04 17.45
N GLY A 276 6.97 6.73 16.47
CA GLY A 276 7.53 8.08 16.61
C GLY A 276 8.99 8.15 17.09
N GLY A 277 9.62 7.01 17.36
CA GLY A 277 11.06 6.91 17.60
C GLY A 277 11.89 6.94 16.30
N HIS A 278 13.21 6.98 16.43
CA HIS A 278 14.13 6.86 15.30
C HIS A 278 15.24 5.84 15.58
N LEU A 279 15.76 5.21 14.52
CA LEU A 279 16.95 4.36 14.64
C LEU A 279 18.21 5.22 14.65
N PRO A 280 19.21 4.90 15.51
CA PRO A 280 20.51 5.53 15.43
C PRO A 280 21.23 5.07 14.15
N THR A 281 21.68 6.03 13.33
CA THR A 281 22.46 5.79 12.11
C THR A 281 23.91 6.32 12.11
N PRO A 282 24.58 6.62 13.25
CA PRO A 282 25.94 7.15 13.19
C PRO A 282 26.92 6.11 12.62
N GLY A 283 27.74 6.53 11.65
CA GLY A 283 28.75 5.66 11.03
C GLY A 283 28.22 4.62 10.05
N THR A 284 26.93 4.68 9.69
CA THR A 284 26.34 3.86 8.62
C THR A 284 27.14 3.96 7.32
N GLN A 285 27.26 2.85 6.60
CA GLN A 285 27.85 2.81 5.26
C GLN A 285 26.79 2.95 4.15
N THR A 286 25.51 2.98 4.51
CA THR A 286 24.34 3.03 3.60
C THR A 286 23.41 4.20 3.90
N ALA A 287 23.92 5.26 4.53
CA ALA A 287 23.13 6.44 4.90
C ALA A 287 21.80 6.11 5.64
N GLY A 288 21.77 5.05 6.48
CA GLY A 288 20.60 4.61 7.25
C GLY A 288 19.65 3.66 6.52
N VAL A 289 19.87 3.41 5.22
CA VAL A 289 18.95 2.63 4.39
C VAL A 289 18.99 1.14 4.73
N GLN A 290 20.19 0.56 4.93
CA GLN A 290 20.32 -0.86 5.29
C GLN A 290 19.69 -1.14 6.65
N GLU A 291 19.89 -0.23 7.60
CA GLU A 291 19.35 -0.29 8.95
C GLU A 291 17.82 -0.26 8.92
N ALA A 292 17.24 0.63 8.10
CA ALA A 292 15.79 0.69 7.90
C ALA A 292 15.22 -0.59 7.29
N ILE A 293 15.92 -1.16 6.30
CA ILE A 293 15.52 -2.44 5.66
C ILE A 293 15.53 -3.57 6.69
N HIS A 294 16.61 -3.73 7.45
CA HIS A 294 16.70 -4.78 8.47
C HIS A 294 15.59 -4.65 9.50
N TYR A 295 15.37 -3.46 10.04
CA TYR A 295 14.30 -3.24 11.02
C TYR A 295 12.92 -3.54 10.43
N ALA A 296 12.65 -3.08 9.21
CA ALA A 296 11.37 -3.32 8.55
C ALA A 296 11.11 -4.82 8.36
N VAL A 297 12.12 -5.57 7.89
CA VAL A 297 12.02 -7.02 7.67
C VAL A 297 11.85 -7.80 8.97
N GLU A 298 12.67 -7.50 9.99
CA GLU A 298 12.60 -8.16 11.30
C GLU A 298 11.23 -7.99 11.98
N ASN A 299 10.53 -6.89 11.69
CA ASN A 299 9.25 -6.55 12.30
C ASN A 299 8.04 -6.75 11.37
N GLY A 300 8.25 -7.23 10.13
CA GLY A 300 7.17 -7.43 9.15
C GLY A 300 6.44 -6.15 8.77
N LEU A 301 7.19 -5.06 8.60
CA LEU A 301 6.68 -3.71 8.34
C LEU A 301 6.96 -3.27 6.90
N ASP A 302 6.08 -2.48 6.31
CA ASP A 302 6.37 -1.82 5.03
C ASP A 302 7.51 -0.78 5.17
N LEU A 303 8.13 -0.40 4.06
CA LEU A 303 9.23 0.56 4.05
C LEU A 303 8.99 1.66 3.02
N SER A 304 9.17 2.91 3.43
CA SER A 304 9.18 4.06 2.53
C SER A 304 10.46 4.88 2.69
N ILE A 305 11.14 5.19 1.59
CA ILE A 305 12.36 5.99 1.58
C ILE A 305 12.13 7.22 0.70
N TYR A 306 12.47 8.39 1.21
CA TYR A 306 12.22 9.66 0.53
C TYR A 306 13.53 10.32 0.16
N GLY A 307 13.63 10.78 -1.07
CA GLY A 307 14.72 11.59 -1.56
C GLY A 307 14.41 13.07 -1.45
N ARG A 308 15.48 13.84 -1.56
CA ARG A 308 15.41 15.24 -1.96
C ARG A 308 16.01 15.30 -3.35
N GLY A 309 15.18 15.57 -4.35
CA GLY A 309 15.68 15.75 -5.70
C GLY A 309 16.54 17.02 -5.81
N LEU A 310 16.97 17.35 -7.02
CA LEU A 310 17.85 18.50 -7.27
C LEU A 310 17.22 19.82 -6.80
N GLN A 311 18.01 20.63 -6.10
CA GLN A 311 17.65 21.98 -5.69
C GLN A 311 18.07 22.98 -6.74
N PHE A 312 17.10 23.67 -7.36
CA PHE A 312 17.40 24.60 -8.43
C PHE A 312 18.18 25.84 -7.94
N ARG A 313 17.89 26.32 -6.72
CA ARG A 313 18.58 27.47 -6.12
C ARG A 313 20.05 27.21 -5.76
N GLU A 314 20.48 25.95 -5.71
CA GLU A 314 21.85 25.56 -5.34
C GLU A 314 22.76 25.25 -6.55
N LEU A 315 22.23 25.29 -7.78
CA LEU A 315 23.03 25.09 -8.99
C LEU A 315 24.03 26.24 -9.13
N ARG A 316 25.29 25.96 -8.81
CA ARG A 316 26.42 26.86 -9.09
C ARG A 316 27.15 26.37 -10.32
N PHE A 317 27.68 27.31 -11.10
CA PHE A 317 28.57 27.03 -12.21
C PHE A 317 29.97 27.48 -11.81
N VAL A 318 30.94 26.57 -11.88
CA VAL A 318 32.37 26.89 -11.76
C VAL A 318 32.98 26.65 -13.13
N ASP A 319 33.53 27.70 -13.73
CA ASP A 319 34.13 27.67 -15.08
C ASP A 319 33.19 27.15 -16.19
N GLY A 320 31.90 27.45 -16.09
CA GLY A 320 30.88 27.00 -17.05
C GLY A 320 30.42 25.55 -16.85
N VAL A 321 30.97 24.83 -15.86
CA VAL A 321 30.57 23.48 -15.47
C VAL A 321 29.63 23.55 -14.27
N PRO A 322 28.45 22.91 -14.30
CA PRO A 322 27.59 22.82 -13.12
C PRO A 322 28.32 22.07 -12.00
N THR A 323 28.45 22.66 -10.81
CA THR A 323 28.85 21.91 -9.62
C THR A 323 27.61 21.20 -9.07
N TYR A 324 27.70 19.88 -8.98
CA TYR A 324 26.60 19.03 -8.53
C TYR A 324 26.13 19.46 -7.13
N PRO A 325 24.84 19.81 -6.95
CA PRO A 325 24.27 19.86 -5.61
C PRO A 325 24.26 18.42 -5.09
N THR A 326 25.05 18.19 -4.06
CA THR A 326 25.25 16.87 -3.44
C THR A 326 24.42 16.72 -2.17
N SER A 327 23.77 17.80 -1.75
CA SER A 327 22.84 17.84 -0.62
C SER A 327 21.63 16.93 -0.90
N GLY A 328 21.26 16.10 0.08
CA GLY A 328 20.07 15.23 -0.03
C GLY A 328 20.28 13.91 -0.78
N PHE A 329 21.50 13.63 -1.26
CA PHE A 329 21.83 12.32 -1.84
C PHE A 329 22.22 11.33 -0.75
N TYR A 330 21.78 10.09 -0.93
CA TYR A 330 22.19 8.99 -0.08
C TYR A 330 23.56 8.49 -0.53
N GLN A 331 24.61 8.83 0.22
CA GLN A 331 25.95 8.29 -0.03
C GLN A 331 25.99 6.82 0.35
N MET A 332 26.33 5.97 -0.61
CA MET A 332 26.45 4.53 -0.44
C MET A 332 27.92 4.13 -0.53
N LEU A 333 28.43 3.55 0.55
CA LEU A 333 29.78 3.03 0.68
C LEU A 333 29.82 1.50 0.61
N GLN A 334 28.66 0.85 0.69
CA GLN A 334 28.49 -0.60 0.54
C GLN A 334 27.23 -0.92 -0.28
N THR A 335 27.12 -2.18 -0.71
CA THR A 335 25.91 -2.75 -1.31
C THR A 335 24.72 -2.59 -0.38
N VAL A 336 23.56 -2.16 -0.90
CA VAL A 336 22.29 -2.28 -0.19
C VAL A 336 21.72 -3.68 -0.43
N ALA A 337 21.68 -4.49 0.62
CA ALA A 337 21.20 -5.86 0.59
C ALA A 337 19.76 -5.95 1.08
N PHE A 338 18.87 -6.52 0.28
CA PHE A 338 17.53 -6.89 0.67
C PHE A 338 17.56 -8.36 1.12
N PRO A 339 17.43 -8.64 2.43
CA PRO A 339 17.33 -10.00 2.97
C PRO A 339 16.00 -10.64 2.54
N PRO A 340 15.64 -11.86 2.99
CA PRO A 340 14.35 -12.46 2.65
C PRO A 340 13.17 -11.53 2.92
N LEU A 341 12.39 -11.24 1.87
CA LEU A 341 11.26 -10.32 1.91
C LEU A 341 9.93 -11.09 1.80
N PRO A 342 9.20 -11.31 2.90
CA PRO A 342 7.89 -11.95 2.86
C PRO A 342 6.75 -10.91 2.84
N ARG A 343 6.04 -10.76 1.71
CA ARG A 343 4.81 -9.95 1.60
C ARG A 343 4.97 -8.49 2.08
N MET A 344 5.99 -7.80 1.56
CA MET A 344 6.29 -6.42 1.95
C MET A 344 6.08 -5.45 0.79
N HIS A 345 5.66 -4.23 1.12
CA HIS A 345 5.72 -3.08 0.21
C HIS A 345 6.94 -2.22 0.55
N ILE A 346 7.80 -2.00 -0.44
CA ILE A 346 8.99 -1.16 -0.33
C ILE A 346 8.93 -0.11 -1.42
N HIS A 347 8.73 1.16 -1.04
CA HIS A 347 8.66 2.26 -1.98
C HIS A 347 9.74 3.30 -1.70
N ILE A 348 10.42 3.72 -2.76
CA ILE A 348 11.50 4.68 -2.71
C ILE A 348 11.16 5.80 -3.69
N TYR A 349 11.01 7.02 -3.19
CA TYR A 349 10.53 8.18 -3.96
C TYR A 349 11.63 9.22 -4.08
N GLY A 350 11.97 9.63 -5.32
CA GLY A 350 12.89 10.72 -5.61
C GLY A 350 14.31 10.55 -5.07
N ALA A 351 14.65 9.39 -4.50
CA ALA A 351 15.93 9.15 -3.87
C ALA A 351 17.02 8.95 -4.93
N VAL A 352 18.13 9.67 -4.74
CA VAL A 352 19.35 9.46 -5.49
C VAL A 352 20.33 8.73 -4.59
N PHE A 353 20.65 7.49 -4.96
CA PHE A 353 21.65 6.66 -4.29
C PHE A 353 22.98 6.77 -5.03
N HIS A 354 23.99 7.30 -4.36
CA HIS A 354 25.30 7.56 -4.95
C HIS A 354 26.34 6.54 -4.48
N TYR A 355 26.72 5.61 -5.36
CA TYR A 355 27.70 4.54 -5.14
C TYR A 355 29.04 4.91 -5.78
N ALA A 356 29.89 5.61 -5.04
CA ALA A 356 31.19 6.06 -5.56
C ALA A 356 32.27 4.96 -5.56
N ALA A 357 32.26 4.05 -4.58
CA ALA A 357 33.37 3.14 -4.32
C ALA A 357 32.97 1.65 -4.19
N VAL A 358 31.68 1.31 -4.35
CA VAL A 358 31.21 -0.08 -4.22
C VAL A 358 31.61 -0.89 -5.45
N LEU A 359 32.36 -1.97 -5.26
CA LEU A 359 32.92 -2.77 -6.35
C LEU A 359 31.99 -3.89 -6.86
N GLU A 360 31.02 -4.34 -6.06
CA GLU A 360 30.15 -5.47 -6.39
C GLU A 360 28.83 -5.02 -7.04
N SER A 361 27.72 -5.11 -6.29
CA SER A 361 26.36 -4.77 -6.71
C SER A 361 25.89 -3.51 -5.97
N ALA A 362 25.13 -2.62 -6.63
CA ALA A 362 24.60 -1.46 -5.92
C ALA A 362 23.44 -1.90 -5.00
N MET A 363 22.48 -2.64 -5.56
CA MET A 363 21.41 -3.30 -4.80
C MET A 363 21.42 -4.81 -5.05
N ARG A 364 21.22 -5.60 -4.00
CA ARG A 364 21.15 -7.07 -4.09
C ARG A 364 19.92 -7.61 -3.39
N PHE A 365 19.13 -8.43 -4.08
CA PHE A 365 17.95 -9.10 -3.56
C PHE A 365 18.20 -10.59 -3.35
N ASP A 366 17.84 -11.08 -2.15
CA ASP A 366 17.82 -12.48 -1.79
C ASP A 366 16.43 -13.10 -2.09
N ALA A 367 15.79 -13.83 -1.15
CA ALA A 367 14.46 -14.40 -1.35
C ALA A 367 13.36 -13.33 -1.32
N ALA A 368 12.30 -13.51 -2.11
CA ALA A 368 11.15 -12.61 -2.11
C ALA A 368 9.86 -13.35 -2.48
N ASP A 369 8.80 -13.19 -1.71
CA ASP A 369 7.51 -13.82 -1.98
C ASP A 369 6.39 -12.79 -1.84
N GLN A 370 5.67 -12.53 -2.94
CA GLN A 370 4.60 -11.53 -3.01
C GLN A 370 5.06 -10.13 -2.58
N VAL A 371 6.27 -9.73 -2.98
CA VAL A 371 6.85 -8.42 -2.70
C VAL A 371 6.40 -7.40 -3.74
N ASP A 372 6.19 -6.18 -3.29
CA ASP A 372 6.04 -5.03 -4.15
C ASP A 372 7.14 -4.01 -3.89
N PHE A 373 8.10 -3.91 -4.81
CA PHE A 373 9.22 -3.00 -4.74
C PHE A 373 9.11 -1.95 -5.85
N GLU A 374 9.14 -0.67 -5.47
CA GLU A 374 9.23 0.45 -6.42
C GLU A 374 10.35 1.42 -6.02
N LEU A 375 11.31 1.60 -6.93
CA LEU A 375 12.30 2.66 -6.90
C LEU A 375 11.96 3.71 -7.96
N ALA A 376 11.35 4.80 -7.54
CA ALA A 376 11.09 6.01 -8.31
C ALA A 376 12.22 7.03 -8.12
N GLY A 377 13.47 6.58 -8.30
CA GLY A 377 14.67 7.36 -8.07
C GLY A 377 15.80 6.91 -8.99
N GLN A 378 17.04 7.24 -8.59
CA GLN A 378 18.23 6.99 -9.39
C GLN A 378 19.30 6.22 -8.60
N LEU A 379 19.90 5.23 -9.24
CA LEU A 379 21.16 4.63 -8.81
C LEU A 379 22.31 5.25 -9.63
N VAL A 380 23.09 6.14 -9.02
CA VAL A 380 24.31 6.70 -9.61
C VAL A 380 25.49 5.86 -9.13
N ARG A 381 26.10 5.05 -9.99
CA ARG A 381 27.01 3.97 -9.53
C ARG A 381 28.28 3.76 -10.38
N PRO A 382 29.06 4.82 -10.65
CA PRO A 382 30.25 4.73 -11.52
C PRO A 382 31.30 3.71 -11.03
N GLY A 383 31.34 3.39 -9.73
CA GLY A 383 32.29 2.44 -9.15
C GLY A 383 31.91 0.95 -9.33
N THR A 384 30.67 0.65 -9.67
CA THR A 384 30.03 -0.64 -9.37
C THR A 384 29.90 -1.57 -10.57
N THR A 385 30.18 -2.85 -10.35
CA THR A 385 30.13 -3.90 -11.38
C THR A 385 28.69 -4.19 -11.80
N ILE A 386 27.77 -4.37 -10.84
CA ILE A 386 26.37 -4.70 -11.09
C ILE A 386 25.46 -3.60 -10.55
N GLY A 387 24.46 -3.17 -11.33
CA GLY A 387 23.48 -2.21 -10.84
C GLY A 387 22.55 -2.85 -9.83
N VAL A 388 21.67 -3.72 -10.32
CA VAL A 388 20.74 -4.47 -9.46
C VAL A 388 20.92 -5.95 -9.68
N GLN A 389 21.07 -6.69 -8.59
CA GLN A 389 21.25 -8.14 -8.60
C GLN A 389 20.09 -8.85 -7.93
N PHE A 390 19.49 -9.82 -8.60
CA PHE A 390 18.54 -10.77 -8.06
C PHE A 390 19.23 -12.14 -8.02
N ALA A 391 19.71 -12.53 -6.84
CA ALA A 391 20.49 -13.75 -6.66
C ALA A 391 20.05 -14.45 -5.37
N PRO A 392 18.88 -15.13 -5.40
CA PRO A 392 18.30 -15.75 -4.23
C PRO A 392 19.10 -16.94 -3.71
N THR A 393 19.56 -16.83 -2.48
CA THR A 393 20.37 -17.82 -1.75
C THR A 393 19.60 -18.55 -0.66
N SER A 394 18.68 -17.88 0.03
CA SER A 394 17.94 -18.48 1.17
C SER A 394 16.56 -19.05 0.81
N GLY A 395 16.04 -18.75 -0.38
CA GLY A 395 14.72 -19.18 -0.85
C GLY A 395 14.37 -18.51 -2.18
N PRO A 396 13.27 -18.90 -2.86
CA PRO A 396 12.97 -18.41 -4.20
C PRO A 396 12.54 -16.93 -4.23
N ILE A 397 12.65 -16.32 -5.41
CA ILE A 397 11.93 -15.07 -5.74
C ILE A 397 10.70 -15.45 -6.54
N ARG A 398 9.51 -15.21 -6.01
CA ARG A 398 8.25 -15.55 -6.70
C ARG A 398 7.13 -14.57 -6.46
N TYR A 399 6.24 -14.50 -7.45
CA TYR A 399 5.00 -13.71 -7.39
C TYR A 399 5.20 -12.24 -6.98
N SER A 400 6.38 -11.70 -7.27
CA SER A 400 6.82 -10.39 -6.81
C SER A 400 6.92 -9.40 -7.97
N ARG A 401 6.76 -8.12 -7.66
CA ARG A 401 6.85 -7.00 -8.58
C ARG A 401 8.03 -6.11 -8.20
N PHE A 402 8.95 -5.90 -9.14
CA PHE A 402 10.08 -5.01 -9.00
C PHE A 402 10.04 -3.95 -10.09
N LYS A 403 9.83 -2.71 -9.70
CA LYS A 403 9.87 -1.53 -10.58
C LYS A 403 11.07 -0.69 -10.19
N ILE A 404 12.00 -0.53 -11.10
CA ILE A 404 13.25 0.18 -10.86
C ILE A 404 13.36 1.28 -11.90
N GLY A 405 13.51 2.51 -11.43
CA GLY A 405 13.63 3.71 -12.26
C GLY A 405 14.94 3.75 -13.02
N HIS A 406 15.79 4.72 -12.71
CA HIS A 406 17.02 4.96 -13.44
C HIS A 406 18.18 4.23 -12.78
N VAL A 407 18.88 3.38 -13.53
CA VAL A 407 20.16 2.77 -13.14
C VAL A 407 21.25 3.34 -14.04
N GLY A 408 22.02 4.28 -13.47
CA GLY A 408 23.04 5.01 -14.16
C GLY A 408 24.31 4.20 -14.43
N PRO A 409 25.36 4.88 -14.93
CA PRO A 409 26.56 4.25 -15.45
C PRO A 409 27.25 3.33 -14.44
N GLY A 410 27.71 2.18 -14.91
CA GLY A 410 28.54 1.25 -14.14
C GLY A 410 29.48 0.45 -15.04
N LYS A 411 30.07 -0.63 -14.50
CA LYS A 411 31.19 -1.31 -15.19
C LYS A 411 30.82 -2.54 -16.00
N ASN A 412 29.79 -3.30 -15.63
CA ASN A 412 29.51 -4.60 -16.26
C ASN A 412 28.02 -4.80 -16.54
N VAL A 413 27.19 -5.08 -15.53
CA VAL A 413 25.78 -5.45 -15.74
C VAL A 413 24.85 -4.39 -15.16
N GLY A 414 23.85 -3.93 -15.92
CA GLY A 414 22.80 -3.05 -15.41
C GLY A 414 21.87 -3.79 -14.43
N ALA A 415 21.25 -4.86 -14.91
CA ALA A 415 20.40 -5.76 -14.12
C ALA A 415 20.81 -7.23 -14.31
N TRP A 416 21.14 -7.90 -13.20
CA TRP A 416 21.55 -9.31 -13.20
C TRP A 416 20.55 -10.18 -12.45
N LEU A 417 19.91 -11.13 -13.15
CA LEU A 417 19.03 -12.14 -12.57
C LEU A 417 19.71 -13.50 -12.64
N ASP A 418 20.06 -14.09 -11.49
CA ASP A 418 20.85 -15.32 -11.41
C ASP A 418 20.14 -16.38 -10.55
N THR A 419 19.80 -17.52 -11.15
CA THR A 419 19.17 -18.66 -10.46
C THR A 419 20.16 -19.67 -9.89
N GLY A 420 21.44 -19.30 -9.73
CA GLY A 420 22.48 -20.23 -9.29
C GLY A 420 22.17 -20.97 -7.97
N SER A 421 21.43 -20.36 -7.05
CA SER A 421 21.12 -20.95 -5.73
C SER A 421 19.64 -21.22 -5.46
N ASN A 422 18.71 -20.54 -6.14
CA ASN A 422 17.26 -20.79 -6.04
C ASN A 422 16.53 -20.31 -7.31
N ALA A 423 15.26 -20.72 -7.44
CA ALA A 423 14.42 -20.35 -8.56
C ALA A 423 13.93 -18.90 -8.50
N ILE A 424 13.73 -18.30 -9.68
CA ILE A 424 13.06 -17.00 -9.87
C ILE A 424 11.86 -17.25 -10.79
N THR A 425 10.64 -17.23 -10.25
CA THR A 425 9.44 -17.64 -11.01
C THR A 425 8.20 -16.79 -10.79
N GLY A 426 7.46 -16.48 -11.86
CA GLY A 426 6.15 -15.81 -11.74
C GLY A 426 6.24 -14.34 -11.32
N ASN A 427 7.36 -13.66 -11.62
CA ASN A 427 7.60 -12.28 -11.20
C ASN A 427 7.42 -11.28 -12.34
N SER A 428 7.33 -9.99 -11.98
CA SER A 428 7.43 -8.88 -12.93
C SER A 428 8.60 -7.97 -12.57
N PHE A 429 9.55 -7.84 -13.49
CA PHE A 429 10.68 -6.92 -13.40
C PHE A 429 10.52 -5.85 -14.46
N THR A 430 10.55 -4.59 -14.04
CA THR A 430 10.53 -3.43 -14.94
C THR A 430 11.69 -2.52 -14.61
N PHE A 431 12.54 -2.28 -15.59
CA PHE A 431 13.63 -1.32 -15.54
C PHE A 431 13.26 -0.15 -16.45
N HIS A 432 13.25 1.06 -15.92
CA HIS A 432 12.91 2.23 -16.73
C HIS A 432 14.08 2.59 -17.62
N GLU A 433 15.27 2.74 -17.04
CA GLU A 433 16.49 3.06 -17.78
C GLU A 433 17.69 2.31 -17.22
N LEU A 434 18.44 1.61 -18.08
CA LEU A 434 19.76 1.07 -17.78
C LEU A 434 20.77 1.67 -18.76
N LEU A 435 21.65 2.52 -18.23
CA LEU A 435 22.60 3.33 -18.99
C LEU A 435 24.04 2.84 -18.78
N GLN A 436 24.85 2.85 -19.84
CA GLN A 436 26.31 2.69 -19.80
C GLN A 436 26.79 1.42 -19.08
N ASN A 437 26.54 0.26 -19.69
CA ASN A 437 26.94 -1.06 -19.18
C ASN A 437 27.60 -1.92 -20.26
N GLU A 438 28.35 -2.95 -19.89
CA GLU A 438 28.70 -3.98 -20.87
C GLU A 438 27.46 -4.78 -21.29
N PHE A 439 26.64 -5.13 -20.30
CA PHE A 439 25.38 -5.84 -20.44
C PHE A 439 24.23 -5.03 -19.83
N GLY A 440 23.17 -4.74 -20.59
CA GLY A 440 22.00 -4.06 -20.05
C GLY A 440 21.27 -4.95 -19.04
N VAL A 441 20.60 -5.99 -19.53
CA VAL A 441 19.94 -7.03 -18.72
C VAL A 441 20.63 -8.37 -18.95
N ARG A 442 20.95 -9.10 -17.88
CA ARG A 442 21.58 -10.42 -17.97
C ARG A 442 20.84 -11.43 -17.09
N ILE A 443 20.35 -12.50 -17.71
CA ILE A 443 19.68 -13.62 -17.03
C ILE A 443 20.62 -14.83 -17.11
N ARG A 444 20.92 -15.41 -15.95
CA ARG A 444 21.80 -16.58 -15.82
C ARG A 444 21.08 -17.71 -15.10
N ALA A 445 21.20 -18.91 -15.64
CA ALA A 445 20.85 -20.15 -14.96
C ALA A 445 22.08 -21.06 -14.93
N SER A 446 22.90 -20.95 -13.89
CA SER A 446 24.12 -21.76 -13.74
C SER A 446 23.88 -23.12 -13.10
N ASN A 447 22.69 -23.34 -12.54
CA ASN A 447 22.32 -24.55 -11.83
C ASN A 447 21.26 -25.35 -12.61
N PRO A 448 21.42 -26.66 -12.83
CA PRO A 448 20.46 -27.48 -13.57
C PRO A 448 19.12 -27.68 -12.85
N VAL A 449 19.01 -27.33 -11.56
CA VAL A 449 17.81 -27.53 -10.75
C VAL A 449 16.87 -26.32 -10.80
N TYR A 450 17.44 -25.12 -10.76
CA TYR A 450 16.68 -23.90 -10.50
C TYR A 450 16.34 -23.14 -11.77
N ARG A 451 15.06 -22.78 -11.89
CA ARG A 451 14.48 -22.19 -13.09
C ARG A 451 14.34 -20.68 -12.99
N PHE A 452 14.58 -20.03 -14.13
CA PHE A 452 14.10 -18.69 -14.43
C PHE A 452 12.90 -18.85 -15.38
N ALA A 453 11.69 -18.89 -14.81
CA ALA A 453 10.51 -19.22 -15.60
C ALA A 453 9.26 -18.40 -15.26
N GLU A 454 8.38 -18.21 -16.24
CA GLU A 454 7.10 -17.50 -16.05
C GLU A 454 7.28 -16.06 -15.55
N ASN A 455 8.43 -15.44 -15.82
CA ASN A 455 8.68 -14.06 -15.46
C ASN A 455 8.37 -13.12 -16.61
N LYS A 456 7.94 -11.91 -16.27
CA LYS A 456 7.92 -10.76 -17.18
C LYS A 456 9.15 -9.90 -16.89
N VAL A 457 10.02 -9.73 -17.87
CA VAL A 457 11.18 -8.82 -17.76
C VAL A 457 11.04 -7.74 -18.80
N ARG A 458 11.01 -6.50 -18.36
CA ARG A 458 10.83 -5.35 -19.22
C ARG A 458 11.91 -4.31 -19.00
N SER A 459 12.50 -3.82 -20.08
CA SER A 459 13.23 -2.55 -20.08
C SER A 459 12.70 -1.65 -21.18
N VAL A 460 12.42 -0.38 -20.85
CA VAL A 460 11.92 0.61 -21.83
C VAL A 460 13.02 1.49 -22.42
N GLN A 461 14.18 1.54 -21.76
CA GLN A 461 15.33 2.30 -22.20
C GLN A 461 16.62 1.58 -21.82
N LEU A 462 17.18 0.80 -22.76
CA LEU A 462 18.53 0.24 -22.66
C LEU A 462 19.42 0.95 -23.66
N HIS A 463 20.49 1.60 -23.22
CA HIS A 463 21.33 2.34 -24.17
C HIS A 463 22.76 2.57 -23.66
N ASP A 464 23.64 2.94 -24.60
CA ASP A 464 25.09 3.08 -24.42
C ASP A 464 25.78 1.81 -23.85
N PHE A 465 25.38 0.63 -24.32
CA PHE A 465 25.98 -0.65 -23.89
C PHE A 465 27.04 -1.17 -24.85
N THR A 466 28.09 -1.81 -24.32
CA THR A 466 29.29 -2.17 -25.11
C THR A 466 29.37 -3.63 -25.57
N GLN A 467 28.54 -4.53 -25.04
CA GLN A 467 28.50 -5.93 -25.47
C GLN A 467 27.10 -6.37 -25.88
N VAL A 468 26.17 -6.52 -24.92
CA VAL A 468 24.84 -7.08 -25.19
C VAL A 468 23.75 -6.27 -24.49
N GLY A 469 22.69 -5.89 -25.21
CA GLY A 469 21.58 -5.13 -24.63
C GLY A 469 20.82 -5.97 -23.61
N ALA A 470 20.31 -7.12 -24.04
CA ALA A 470 19.67 -8.09 -23.18
C ALA A 470 20.14 -9.52 -23.48
N GLN A 471 20.53 -10.25 -22.44
CA GLN A 471 21.09 -11.59 -22.54
C GLN A 471 20.24 -12.59 -21.73
N ALA A 472 19.48 -13.44 -22.41
CA ALA A 472 18.64 -14.48 -21.83
C ALA A 472 19.35 -15.84 -21.83
N GLY A 473 20.26 -16.01 -20.87
CA GLY A 473 21.20 -17.13 -20.76
C GLY A 473 22.62 -16.72 -21.13
N ILE A 474 23.63 -17.46 -20.65
CA ILE A 474 25.05 -17.12 -20.88
C ILE A 474 25.87 -18.29 -21.42
N GLU A 475 25.34 -19.50 -21.32
CA GLU A 475 26.00 -20.75 -21.69
C GLU A 475 24.94 -21.80 -22.05
N ALA A 476 25.32 -22.78 -22.88
CA ALA A 476 24.41 -23.83 -23.32
C ALA A 476 23.97 -24.81 -22.21
N PRO A 477 24.85 -25.23 -21.27
CA PRO A 477 24.41 -26.05 -20.15
C PRO A 477 23.37 -25.28 -19.34
N ASN A 478 22.19 -25.87 -19.15
CA ASN A 478 21.06 -25.30 -18.40
C ASN A 478 20.25 -24.22 -19.11
N ALA A 479 20.46 -23.98 -20.41
CA ALA A 479 19.62 -23.06 -21.17
C ALA A 479 18.11 -23.35 -21.06
N GLY A 480 17.71 -24.63 -20.99
CA GLY A 480 16.32 -25.05 -20.75
C GLY A 480 15.75 -24.66 -19.38
N GLN A 481 16.56 -24.13 -18.45
CA GLN A 481 16.08 -23.58 -17.18
C GLN A 481 15.59 -22.13 -17.33
N ILE A 482 15.89 -21.46 -18.45
CA ILE A 482 15.39 -20.13 -18.78
C ILE A 482 14.26 -20.30 -19.78
N GLN A 483 13.02 -20.38 -19.28
CA GLN A 483 11.90 -20.81 -20.11
C GLN A 483 10.56 -20.15 -19.79
N ASN A 484 9.70 -20.04 -20.81
CA ASN A 484 8.34 -19.52 -20.67
C ASN A 484 8.28 -18.11 -20.07
N ASN A 485 9.24 -17.25 -20.39
CA ASN A 485 9.26 -15.86 -19.94
C ASN A 485 8.68 -14.93 -21.01
N ASP A 486 8.15 -13.78 -20.59
CA ASP A 486 7.82 -12.65 -21.45
C ASP A 486 8.91 -11.57 -21.31
N LEU A 487 9.71 -11.41 -22.36
CA LEU A 487 10.92 -10.59 -22.36
C LEU A 487 10.73 -9.42 -23.31
N MET A 488 10.66 -8.20 -22.79
CA MET A 488 10.40 -7.00 -23.55
C MET A 488 11.55 -6.00 -23.41
N PHE A 489 12.25 -5.72 -24.50
CA PHE A 489 13.42 -4.86 -24.49
C PHE A 489 13.35 -3.80 -25.57
N LEU A 490 13.37 -2.54 -25.12
CA LEU A 490 13.57 -1.40 -25.98
C LEU A 490 14.99 -0.89 -25.77
N MET A 491 15.71 -0.83 -26.88
CA MET A 491 17.12 -0.50 -26.92
C MET A 491 17.36 0.62 -27.91
N ASP A 492 18.26 1.53 -27.53
CA ASP A 492 18.85 2.50 -28.45
C ASP A 492 20.32 2.21 -28.66
N THR A 493 20.77 2.42 -29.89
CA THR A 493 22.18 2.39 -30.27
C THR A 493 22.86 3.75 -30.09
N ASP A 494 22.34 4.60 -29.20
CA ASP A 494 23.03 5.85 -28.87
C ASP A 494 24.28 5.57 -28.01
N GLY A 495 25.34 6.35 -28.21
CA GLY A 495 26.62 6.13 -27.54
C GLY A 495 27.42 4.96 -28.14
N LYS A 496 27.86 4.02 -27.29
CA LYS A 496 28.73 2.90 -27.65
C LYS A 496 27.96 1.76 -28.31
N MET A 497 28.69 1.06 -29.17
CA MET A 497 28.16 0.01 -30.03
C MET A 497 28.00 -1.31 -29.28
N ALA A 498 26.78 -1.84 -29.32
CA ALA A 498 26.49 -3.20 -28.92
C ALA A 498 26.90 -4.21 -29.98
N ASP A 499 27.46 -5.34 -29.57
CA ASP A 499 27.66 -6.48 -30.47
C ASP A 499 26.32 -7.18 -30.76
N VAL A 500 25.45 -7.28 -29.74
CA VAL A 500 24.13 -7.92 -29.88
C VAL A 500 23.04 -7.11 -29.17
N GLY A 501 21.89 -6.89 -29.83
CA GLY A 501 20.71 -6.31 -29.18
C GLY A 501 20.13 -7.27 -28.13
N VAL A 502 19.50 -8.36 -28.59
CA VAL A 502 18.96 -9.43 -27.73
C VAL A 502 19.65 -10.74 -28.05
N GLN A 503 20.25 -11.38 -27.05
CA GLN A 503 20.90 -12.69 -27.18
C GLN A 503 20.15 -13.73 -26.34
N VAL A 504 19.88 -14.89 -26.92
CA VAL A 504 18.96 -15.88 -26.32
C VAL A 504 19.57 -17.28 -26.39
N TRP A 505 19.72 -17.91 -25.24
CA TRP A 505 19.99 -19.35 -25.11
C TRP A 505 18.76 -20.12 -24.66
N GLY A 506 17.86 -19.47 -23.91
CA GLY A 506 16.69 -20.08 -23.28
C GLY A 506 15.68 -20.69 -24.26
N THR A 507 14.64 -21.33 -23.72
CA THR A 507 13.64 -22.06 -24.51
C THR A 507 12.21 -21.59 -24.25
N GLY A 508 11.36 -21.51 -25.28
CA GLY A 508 9.94 -21.22 -25.07
C GLY A 508 9.62 -19.80 -24.60
N ASN A 509 10.52 -18.83 -24.79
CA ASN A 509 10.29 -17.45 -24.37
C ASN A 509 9.54 -16.65 -25.44
N ARG A 510 8.63 -15.77 -25.00
CA ARG A 510 8.06 -14.70 -25.83
C ARG A 510 8.98 -13.50 -25.74
N ILE A 511 9.46 -13.01 -26.88
CA ILE A 511 10.41 -11.90 -26.94
C ILE A 511 9.78 -10.74 -27.71
N GLN A 512 9.87 -9.56 -27.14
CA GLN A 512 9.48 -8.31 -27.78
C GLN A 512 10.71 -7.42 -27.82
N ALA A 513 11.18 -7.07 -29.02
CA ALA A 513 12.43 -6.32 -29.15
C ALA A 513 12.30 -5.15 -30.12
N SER A 514 12.92 -4.04 -29.76
CA SER A 514 13.17 -2.94 -30.67
C SER A 514 14.59 -2.43 -30.41
N LEU A 515 15.41 -2.40 -31.46
CA LEU A 515 16.74 -1.79 -31.46
C LEU A 515 16.71 -0.61 -32.43
N ARG A 516 16.73 0.61 -31.90
CA ARG A 516 16.46 1.83 -32.64
C ARG A 516 17.77 2.59 -32.96
N PRO A 517 17.89 3.20 -34.16
CA PRO A 517 19.00 4.08 -34.48
C PRO A 517 18.85 5.45 -33.80
N ASN A 518 19.97 6.09 -33.45
CA ASN A 518 20.07 7.53 -33.17
C ASN A 518 20.95 8.23 -34.24
N THR A 519 20.94 9.57 -34.28
CA THR A 519 21.58 10.43 -35.28
C THR A 519 23.10 10.25 -35.43
N THR A 520 23.77 9.66 -34.44
CA THR A 520 25.21 9.31 -34.46
C THR A 520 25.48 7.80 -34.43
N SER A 521 24.43 6.99 -34.51
CA SER A 521 24.53 5.56 -34.25
C SER A 521 25.10 4.78 -35.42
N THR A 522 25.71 3.65 -35.10
CA THR A 522 26.18 2.68 -36.07
C THR A 522 25.59 1.31 -35.67
N PRO A 523 25.20 0.45 -36.64
CA PRO A 523 24.31 -0.68 -36.36
C PRO A 523 25.01 -1.74 -35.51
N ALA A 524 24.25 -2.42 -34.66
CA ALA A 524 24.77 -3.58 -33.92
C ALA A 524 25.18 -4.70 -34.90
N THR A 525 26.10 -5.59 -34.50
CA THR A 525 26.46 -6.75 -35.34
C THR A 525 25.24 -7.64 -35.56
N ARG A 526 24.50 -7.94 -34.48
CA ARG A 526 23.29 -8.78 -34.49
C ARG A 526 22.14 -8.09 -33.75
N GLY A 527 20.93 -8.12 -34.32
CA GLY A 527 19.73 -7.58 -33.68
C GLY A 527 19.21 -8.53 -32.61
N ILE A 528 18.57 -9.62 -33.04
CA ILE A 528 18.21 -10.77 -32.18
C ILE A 528 19.11 -11.95 -32.57
N SER A 529 19.80 -12.54 -31.60
CA SER A 529 20.66 -13.70 -31.77
C SER A 529 20.13 -14.89 -30.98
N TYR A 530 19.73 -15.94 -31.68
CA TYR A 530 19.43 -17.25 -31.11
C TYR A 530 20.68 -18.12 -31.13
N GLU A 531 21.12 -18.53 -29.96
CA GLU A 531 22.31 -19.35 -29.74
C GLU A 531 21.97 -20.85 -29.76
N SER A 532 22.97 -21.73 -29.73
CA SER A 532 22.83 -23.14 -30.15
C SER A 532 21.84 -23.97 -29.32
N SER A 533 21.53 -23.54 -28.10
CA SER A 533 20.56 -24.21 -27.22
C SER A 533 19.15 -23.61 -27.30
N ALA A 534 18.97 -22.49 -28.00
CA ALA A 534 17.69 -21.80 -28.04
C ALA A 534 16.67 -22.56 -28.88
N ALA A 535 15.51 -22.83 -28.31
CA ALA A 535 14.43 -23.55 -28.99
C ALA A 535 13.05 -23.10 -28.53
N GLY A 536 12.09 -23.08 -29.46
CA GLY A 536 10.69 -22.74 -29.20
C GLY A 536 10.44 -21.27 -28.82
N ASN A 537 11.40 -20.36 -29.02
CA ASN A 537 11.18 -18.94 -28.72
C ASN A 537 10.41 -18.25 -29.84
N ASP A 538 9.50 -17.34 -29.48
CA ASP A 538 8.77 -16.48 -30.42
C ASP A 538 9.12 -15.00 -30.20
N ALA A 539 9.89 -14.43 -31.13
CA ALA A 539 10.19 -13.01 -31.13
C ALA A 539 9.26 -12.21 -32.06
N ARG A 540 8.78 -11.09 -31.55
CA ARG A 540 8.09 -10.04 -32.29
C ARG A 540 8.90 -8.76 -32.18
N TYR A 541 9.25 -8.16 -33.31
CA TYR A 541 10.11 -6.98 -33.30
C TYR A 541 9.59 -5.87 -34.20
N ARG A 542 9.86 -4.62 -33.82
CA ARG A 542 9.48 -3.46 -34.61
C ARG A 542 10.60 -3.06 -35.57
N SER A 543 11.69 -2.53 -35.02
CA SER A 543 12.90 -2.18 -35.76
C SER A 543 14.10 -2.89 -35.13
N LEU A 544 15.01 -3.41 -35.96
CA LEU A 544 16.27 -3.99 -35.53
C LEU A 544 17.41 -3.35 -36.31
N TYR A 545 17.93 -2.24 -35.78
CA TYR A 545 19.05 -1.53 -36.38
C TYR A 545 20.38 -2.29 -36.19
N ALA A 546 20.56 -3.32 -37.01
CA ALA A 546 21.70 -4.23 -36.95
C ALA A 546 22.12 -4.68 -38.36
N VAL A 547 23.40 -5.06 -38.51
CA VAL A 547 23.97 -5.65 -39.73
C VAL A 547 23.27 -6.97 -40.04
N THR A 548 23.08 -7.82 -39.02
CA THR A 548 22.27 -9.04 -39.09
C THR A 548 21.06 -8.90 -38.18
N PRO A 549 19.88 -8.48 -38.68
CA PRO A 549 18.70 -8.25 -37.85
C PRO A 549 18.30 -9.47 -37.01
N VAL A 550 18.27 -10.66 -37.62
CA VAL A 550 17.99 -11.92 -36.92
C VAL A 550 19.08 -12.92 -37.27
N PHE A 551 19.76 -13.43 -36.24
CA PHE A 551 20.74 -14.50 -36.33
C PHE A 551 20.21 -15.76 -35.65
N GLN A 552 20.36 -16.90 -36.32
CA GLN A 552 20.03 -18.23 -35.79
C GLN A 552 21.21 -19.17 -35.98
N SER A 553 21.81 -19.64 -34.89
CA SER A 553 22.87 -20.66 -34.95
C SER A 553 22.35 -22.03 -35.37
N SER A 554 21.04 -22.27 -35.27
CA SER A 554 20.38 -23.52 -35.67
C SER A 554 19.02 -23.21 -36.34
N PRO A 555 18.85 -23.51 -37.65
CA PRO A 555 17.63 -23.16 -38.38
C PRO A 555 16.38 -23.89 -37.84
N GLY A 556 15.24 -23.19 -37.80
CA GLY A 556 13.91 -23.79 -37.65
C GLY A 556 13.42 -24.05 -36.22
N ALA A 557 14.23 -23.78 -35.19
CA ALA A 557 13.83 -23.97 -33.79
C ALA A 557 13.16 -22.73 -33.16
N ASN A 558 13.30 -21.54 -33.72
CA ASN A 558 12.80 -20.28 -33.16
C ASN A 558 12.12 -19.43 -34.24
N SER A 559 11.12 -18.63 -33.87
CA SER A 559 10.50 -17.62 -34.75
C SER A 559 10.97 -16.22 -34.40
N ALA A 560 11.13 -15.38 -35.42
CA ALA A 560 11.29 -13.94 -35.25
C ALA A 560 10.54 -13.25 -36.39
N GLN A 561 9.51 -12.48 -36.06
CA GLN A 561 8.64 -11.83 -37.03
C GLN A 561 8.60 -10.32 -36.80
N PRO A 562 8.74 -9.51 -37.86
CA PRO A 562 8.48 -8.09 -37.74
C PRO A 562 7.00 -7.84 -37.45
N ILE A 563 6.68 -6.80 -36.71
CA ILE A 563 5.31 -6.37 -36.43
C ILE A 563 5.12 -4.89 -36.77
N SER A 564 3.88 -4.51 -37.07
CA SER A 564 3.55 -3.11 -37.36
C SER A 564 3.64 -2.24 -36.11
N ASP A 565 3.72 -0.92 -36.29
CA ASP A 565 3.67 0.03 -35.17
C ASP A 565 2.37 -0.10 -34.35
N ALA A 566 1.25 -0.38 -35.01
CA ALA A 566 -0.03 -0.60 -34.36
C ALA A 566 -0.04 -1.90 -33.53
N ASP A 567 0.51 -2.99 -34.08
CA ASP A 567 0.62 -4.27 -33.37
C ASP A 567 1.65 -4.18 -32.23
N TRP A 568 2.74 -3.42 -32.41
CA TRP A 568 3.70 -3.13 -31.37
C TRP A 568 3.04 -2.39 -30.20
N LEU A 569 2.26 -1.37 -30.49
CA LEU A 569 1.46 -0.67 -29.49
C LEU A 569 0.45 -1.63 -28.82
N ALA A 570 -0.23 -2.50 -29.57
CA ALA A 570 -1.13 -3.50 -29.00
C ALA A 570 -0.42 -4.52 -28.08
N MET A 571 0.77 -4.99 -28.46
CA MET A 571 1.58 -5.94 -27.68
C MET A 571 2.16 -5.32 -26.41
N LEU A 572 2.45 -4.03 -26.44
CA LEU A 572 2.76 -3.24 -25.25
C LEU A 572 1.61 -3.27 -24.22
N TYR A 573 0.36 -3.48 -24.65
CA TYR A 573 -0.84 -3.57 -23.80
C TYR A 573 -1.23 -5.02 -23.39
N ASP A 574 -0.91 -6.03 -24.22
CA ASP A 574 -1.34 -7.43 -24.05
C ASP A 574 -0.33 -8.30 -23.26
N SER A 575 0.32 -7.70 -22.28
CA SER A 575 1.23 -8.43 -21.39
C SER A 575 0.78 -8.36 -19.94
N ALA A 576 -0.53 -8.22 -19.71
CA ALA A 576 -1.09 -8.31 -18.37
C ALA A 576 -0.63 -9.61 -17.76
N PRO A 577 0.17 -9.57 -16.68
CA PRO A 577 0.31 -10.77 -15.91
C PRO A 577 -1.12 -11.12 -15.49
N ARG A 578 -1.54 -12.35 -15.75
CA ARG A 578 -2.58 -12.96 -14.92
C ARG A 578 -1.96 -13.14 -13.53
N LEU A 579 -1.67 -12.03 -12.84
CA LEU A 579 -1.58 -12.07 -11.39
C LEU A 579 -2.98 -12.53 -10.96
N PRO A 580 -3.09 -13.62 -10.19
CA PRO A 580 -4.28 -13.78 -9.38
C PRO A 580 -4.46 -12.44 -8.64
N PRO A 581 -5.68 -11.87 -8.58
CA PRO A 581 -5.92 -10.69 -7.75
C PRO A 581 -5.27 -10.95 -6.39
N ALA A 582 -4.51 -9.96 -5.90
CA ALA A 582 -3.77 -10.06 -4.64
C ALA A 582 -4.67 -10.78 -3.62
N VAL A 583 -4.26 -11.99 -3.27
CA VAL A 583 -5.01 -12.87 -2.40
C VAL A 583 -4.88 -12.25 -1.01
N ARG A 584 -5.73 -11.26 -0.71
CA ARG A 584 -5.75 -10.56 0.57
C ARG A 584 -6.38 -11.50 1.57
N ASN A 585 -5.59 -11.92 2.56
CA ASN A 585 -6.16 -12.54 3.74
C ASN A 585 -7.20 -11.60 4.35
N PRO A 586 -8.33 -12.13 4.84
CA PRO A 586 -9.31 -11.31 5.53
C PRO A 586 -8.64 -10.59 6.73
N PRO A 587 -9.09 -9.39 7.13
CA PRO A 587 -8.58 -8.74 8.33
C PRO A 587 -8.85 -9.59 9.58
N ALA A 588 -8.00 -9.46 10.60
CA ALA A 588 -8.21 -10.14 11.88
C ALA A 588 -9.50 -9.62 12.56
N PRO A 589 -10.32 -10.48 13.19
CA PRO A 589 -11.51 -10.03 13.90
C PRO A 589 -11.18 -9.14 15.10
N ASP A 590 -12.01 -8.13 15.39
CA ASP A 590 -11.86 -7.31 16.59
C ASP A 590 -12.51 -8.00 17.81
N LEU A 591 -11.70 -8.31 18.82
CA LEU A 591 -12.14 -8.94 20.07
C LEU A 591 -12.16 -7.97 21.26
N SER A 592 -11.97 -6.66 21.04
CA SER A 592 -12.03 -5.64 22.09
C SER A 592 -13.35 -5.69 22.88
N GLY A 593 -14.46 -5.95 22.19
CA GLY A 593 -15.78 -6.13 22.80
C GLY A 593 -15.97 -7.44 23.56
N VAL A 594 -15.01 -8.36 23.54
CA VAL A 594 -15.03 -9.65 24.26
C VAL A 594 -14.01 -9.68 25.41
N GLN A 595 -12.93 -8.91 25.29
CA GLN A 595 -11.84 -8.87 26.26
C GLN A 595 -12.32 -8.62 27.70
N GLY A 596 -11.97 -9.52 28.61
CA GLY A 596 -12.27 -9.46 30.03
C GLY A 596 -13.73 -9.73 30.41
N ARG A 597 -14.59 -10.13 29.46
CA ARG A 597 -16.01 -10.38 29.75
C ARG A 597 -16.26 -11.71 30.44
N VAL A 598 -17.36 -11.76 31.21
CA VAL A 598 -17.87 -12.96 31.86
C VAL A 598 -19.03 -13.53 31.05
N TYR A 599 -19.02 -14.83 30.79
CA TYR A 599 -20.06 -15.56 30.07
C TYR A 599 -20.55 -16.76 30.89
N ALA A 600 -21.80 -17.17 30.73
CA ALA A 600 -22.27 -18.49 31.14
C ALA A 600 -21.85 -19.54 30.10
N PRO A 601 -21.66 -20.83 30.46
CA PRO A 601 -21.34 -21.90 29.51
C PRO A 601 -22.36 -22.09 28.37
N ARG A 602 -23.55 -21.49 28.46
CA ARG A 602 -24.61 -21.51 27.45
C ARG A 602 -24.70 -20.25 26.59
N ASP A 603 -23.86 -19.26 26.86
CA ASP A 603 -23.91 -18.00 26.13
C ASP A 603 -23.34 -18.14 24.71
N THR A 604 -23.73 -17.19 23.86
CA THR A 604 -23.15 -17.03 22.52
C THR A 604 -22.23 -15.81 22.53
N ILE A 605 -20.95 -16.03 22.17
CA ILE A 605 -20.02 -14.95 21.88
C ILE A 605 -20.34 -14.43 20.48
N ALA A 606 -20.51 -13.12 20.34
CA ALA A 606 -20.69 -12.45 19.06
C ALA A 606 -19.64 -11.34 18.92
N ILE A 607 -19.00 -11.27 17.76
CA ILE A 607 -17.98 -10.26 17.47
C ILE A 607 -18.41 -9.42 16.27
N ALA A 608 -18.00 -8.15 16.26
CA ALA A 608 -18.23 -7.28 15.12
C ALA A 608 -17.22 -7.62 14.03
N TYR A 609 -17.72 -7.87 12.82
CA TYR A 609 -16.88 -8.10 11.66
C TYR A 609 -17.52 -7.46 10.43
N PRO A 610 -17.13 -6.22 10.07
CA PRO A 610 -17.80 -5.42 9.03
C PRO A 610 -17.37 -5.82 7.60
N HIS A 611 -16.57 -6.88 7.44
CA HIS A 611 -16.06 -7.35 6.15
C HIS A 611 -16.75 -8.65 5.72
N SER A 612 -16.63 -9.01 4.44
CA SER A 612 -17.06 -10.31 3.95
C SER A 612 -16.19 -11.44 4.52
N ALA A 613 -16.82 -12.52 4.95
CA ALA A 613 -16.16 -13.76 5.37
C ALA A 613 -17.04 -14.95 5.01
N THR A 614 -16.42 -16.05 4.58
CA THR A 614 -17.10 -17.33 4.34
C THR A 614 -17.21 -18.16 5.63
N GLY A 615 -16.47 -17.80 6.69
CA GLY A 615 -16.55 -18.44 7.99
C GLY A 615 -15.55 -17.90 9.01
N PHE A 616 -15.54 -18.51 10.20
CA PHE A 616 -14.66 -18.14 11.31
C PHE A 616 -14.21 -19.39 12.04
N ASN A 617 -12.90 -19.49 12.29
CA ASN A 617 -12.34 -20.48 13.20
C ASN A 617 -12.24 -19.89 14.60
N TRP A 618 -12.71 -20.64 15.59
CA TRP A 618 -12.67 -20.31 17.01
C TRP A 618 -11.82 -21.34 17.73
N GLU A 619 -10.99 -20.89 18.66
CA GLU A 619 -10.24 -21.73 19.58
C GLU A 619 -10.43 -21.26 21.01
N LEU A 620 -10.86 -22.16 21.90
CA LEU A 620 -10.96 -21.87 23.33
C LEU A 620 -10.07 -22.84 24.11
N GLY A 621 -9.25 -22.29 24.99
CA GLY A 621 -8.40 -23.05 25.90
C GLY A 621 -8.43 -22.43 27.31
N PRO A 622 -8.25 -23.22 28.39
CA PRO A 622 -8.10 -22.68 29.73
C PRO A 622 -6.96 -21.65 29.78
N ALA A 623 -7.13 -20.58 30.56
CA ALA A 623 -6.03 -19.64 30.78
C ALA A 623 -4.84 -20.36 31.45
N ALA A 624 -3.62 -20.04 31.01
CA ALA A 624 -2.40 -20.69 31.49
C ALA A 624 -2.33 -20.70 33.03
N GLY A 625 -2.18 -21.89 33.62
CA GLY A 625 -2.12 -22.09 35.08
C GLY A 625 -3.43 -22.51 35.77
N SER A 626 -4.53 -22.71 35.04
CA SER A 626 -5.81 -23.17 35.61
C SER A 626 -5.96 -24.70 35.57
N PRO A 627 -6.54 -25.36 36.59
CA PRO A 627 -6.75 -26.81 36.55
C PRO A 627 -7.76 -27.18 35.45
N ALA A 628 -7.32 -28.01 34.49
CA ALA A 628 -8.16 -28.53 33.42
C ALA A 628 -9.16 -29.54 33.99
N GLY A 629 -10.38 -29.09 34.29
CA GLY A 629 -11.49 -29.98 34.64
C GLY A 629 -12.03 -30.68 33.41
N SER A 630 -11.48 -31.84 33.05
CA SER A 630 -12.05 -32.75 32.06
C SER A 630 -13.01 -33.73 32.74
N SER A 631 -14.29 -33.75 32.33
CA SER A 631 -15.13 -34.93 32.52
C SER A 631 -14.94 -35.86 31.33
N ALA A 632 -14.45 -37.05 31.63
CA ALA A 632 -14.13 -38.20 30.77
C ALA A 632 -14.73 -38.22 29.35
N GLY A 633 -13.84 -38.20 28.36
CA GLY A 633 -14.15 -38.38 26.92
C GLY A 633 -12.90 -38.18 26.04
N THR A 634 -11.92 -39.07 26.16
CA THR A 634 -10.81 -39.36 25.23
C THR A 634 -10.26 -38.21 24.35
N ARG A 635 -9.67 -37.14 24.93
CA ARG A 635 -8.69 -36.26 24.23
C ARG A 635 -7.61 -35.76 25.19
N SER A 636 -6.37 -35.66 24.71
CA SER A 636 -5.20 -35.20 25.49
C SER A 636 -5.44 -33.86 26.20
N PRO A 637 -5.00 -33.69 27.46
CA PRO A 637 -5.05 -32.43 28.17
C PRO A 637 -4.06 -31.44 27.52
N GLY A 638 -4.56 -30.34 26.97
CA GLY A 638 -3.74 -29.22 26.48
C GLY A 638 -4.05 -28.69 25.08
N SER A 639 -4.92 -29.34 24.30
CA SER A 639 -5.29 -28.83 22.97
C SER A 639 -6.50 -27.89 23.04
N PRO A 640 -6.43 -26.65 22.50
CA PRO A 640 -7.59 -25.77 22.41
C PRO A 640 -8.69 -26.45 21.59
N SER A 641 -9.92 -26.31 22.05
CA SER A 641 -11.07 -26.85 21.32
C SER A 641 -11.40 -25.93 20.15
N ARG A 642 -11.30 -26.47 18.93
CA ARG A 642 -11.49 -25.71 17.68
C ARG A 642 -12.89 -25.93 17.10
N VAL A 643 -13.58 -24.86 16.76
CA VAL A 643 -14.90 -24.88 16.12
C VAL A 643 -14.93 -23.90 14.97
N THR A 644 -15.54 -24.28 13.85
CA THR A 644 -15.74 -23.39 12.70
C THR A 644 -17.20 -22.99 12.58
N THR A 645 -17.48 -21.71 12.39
CA THR A 645 -18.84 -21.17 12.23
C THR A 645 -18.96 -20.39 10.92
N ALA A 646 -20.15 -20.40 10.32
CA ALA A 646 -20.43 -19.62 9.10
C ALA A 646 -20.69 -18.12 9.37
N SER A 647 -20.83 -17.73 10.63
CA SER A 647 -21.09 -16.34 11.06
C SER A 647 -20.15 -15.96 12.21
N PRO A 648 -19.92 -14.67 12.50
CA PRO A 648 -19.05 -14.20 13.59
C PRO A 648 -19.70 -14.38 14.97
N ARG A 649 -20.31 -15.54 15.20
CA ARG A 649 -21.01 -15.92 16.42
C ARG A 649 -20.69 -17.37 16.75
N PHE A 650 -20.43 -17.64 18.02
CA PHE A 650 -20.08 -18.95 18.52
C PHE A 650 -20.79 -19.26 19.84
N ASN A 651 -21.55 -20.36 19.87
CA ASN A 651 -22.26 -20.81 21.07
C ASN A 651 -21.35 -21.71 21.92
N LEU A 652 -21.10 -21.28 23.15
CA LEU A 652 -20.19 -21.95 24.10
C LEU A 652 -20.68 -23.34 24.53
N SER A 653 -21.99 -23.60 24.43
CA SER A 653 -22.55 -24.92 24.78
C SER A 653 -22.03 -26.03 23.87
N ALA A 654 -21.49 -25.68 22.70
CA ALA A 654 -20.88 -26.64 21.76
C ALA A 654 -19.64 -27.35 22.33
N LEU A 655 -19.03 -26.82 23.40
CA LEU A 655 -17.74 -27.30 23.92
C LEU A 655 -17.78 -27.88 25.33
N SER A 656 -18.95 -27.98 25.97
CA SER A 656 -19.10 -28.54 27.35
C SER A 656 -18.06 -28.01 28.35
N LEU A 657 -17.91 -26.67 28.38
CA LEU A 657 -16.88 -25.99 29.17
C LEU A 657 -17.27 -25.87 30.65
N THR A 658 -16.27 -25.89 31.54
CA THR A 658 -16.47 -25.69 32.98
C THR A 658 -16.26 -24.21 33.36
N PRO A 659 -16.82 -23.75 34.49
CA PRO A 659 -16.54 -22.39 34.98
C PRO A 659 -15.05 -22.17 35.27
N GLY A 660 -14.50 -21.04 34.83
CA GLY A 660 -13.09 -20.70 34.96
C GLY A 660 -12.61 -19.69 33.91
N PRO A 661 -11.36 -19.21 33.98
CA PRO A 661 -10.79 -18.30 32.99
C PRO A 661 -10.36 -19.04 31.71
N TYR A 662 -10.63 -18.43 30.55
CA TYR A 662 -10.30 -18.98 29.23
C TYR A 662 -9.63 -17.94 28.33
N THR A 663 -8.78 -18.43 27.44
CA THR A 663 -8.30 -17.69 26.26
C THR A 663 -9.14 -18.09 25.06
N VAL A 664 -9.69 -17.09 24.36
CA VAL A 664 -10.42 -17.22 23.10
C VAL A 664 -9.54 -16.70 21.98
N ARG A 665 -9.38 -17.47 20.90
CA ARG A 665 -8.75 -17.01 19.66
C ARG A 665 -9.74 -17.12 18.51
N VAL A 666 -9.74 -16.14 17.62
CA VAL A 666 -10.64 -16.12 16.45
C VAL A 666 -9.87 -15.74 15.19
N GLN A 667 -10.18 -16.42 14.10
CA GLN A 667 -9.62 -16.17 12.78
C GLN A 667 -10.75 -16.20 11.74
N ALA A 668 -10.91 -15.12 10.96
CA ALA A 668 -11.82 -15.05 9.82
C ALA A 668 -11.29 -15.86 8.61
N LEU A 669 -12.22 -16.42 7.84
CA LEU A 669 -12.01 -17.20 6.63
C LEU A 669 -12.66 -16.52 5.41
N ASP A 670 -11.97 -16.59 4.27
CA ASP A 670 -12.52 -16.23 2.97
C ASP A 670 -12.08 -17.27 1.93
N GLY A 671 -12.93 -18.28 1.70
CA GLY A 671 -12.58 -19.48 0.95
C GLY A 671 -11.44 -20.26 1.64
N VAL A 672 -10.28 -20.33 0.97
CA VAL A 672 -9.06 -20.96 1.50
C VAL A 672 -8.19 -19.99 2.32
N LEU A 673 -8.52 -18.70 2.33
CA LEU A 673 -7.73 -17.65 2.97
C LEU A 673 -8.07 -17.49 4.43
N GLN A 674 -7.07 -17.10 5.22
CA GLN A 674 -7.19 -17.01 6.66
C GLN A 674 -6.51 -15.75 7.19
N SER A 675 -7.23 -15.02 8.05
CA SER A 675 -6.68 -13.85 8.77
C SER A 675 -5.60 -14.26 9.79
N ASN A 676 -4.95 -13.29 10.44
CA ASN A 676 -4.20 -13.57 11.67
C ASN A 676 -5.17 -13.90 12.82
N TRP A 677 -4.71 -14.70 13.78
CA TRP A 677 -5.48 -14.98 14.99
C TRP A 677 -5.58 -13.75 15.89
N ALA A 678 -6.80 -13.27 16.12
CA ALA A 678 -7.10 -12.35 17.22
C ALA A 678 -7.24 -13.14 18.52
N THR A 679 -6.82 -12.58 19.65
CA THR A 679 -6.86 -13.25 20.96
C THR A 679 -7.54 -12.38 22.01
N ALA A 680 -8.35 -12.99 22.87
CA ALA A 680 -8.97 -12.33 24.01
C ALA A 680 -9.04 -13.26 25.24
N SER A 681 -9.12 -12.68 26.43
CA SER A 681 -9.35 -13.41 27.69
C SER A 681 -10.81 -13.25 28.13
N ILE A 682 -11.44 -14.33 28.57
CA ILE A 682 -12.81 -14.33 29.13
C ILE A 682 -12.86 -15.12 30.44
N THR A 683 -13.94 -14.98 31.20
CA THR A 683 -14.24 -15.86 32.35
C THR A 683 -15.58 -16.53 32.16
N LEU A 684 -15.65 -17.85 32.37
CA LEU A 684 -16.91 -18.58 32.43
C LEU A 684 -17.39 -18.66 33.88
N ALA A 685 -18.59 -18.18 34.17
CA ALA A 685 -19.21 -18.28 35.49
C ALA A 685 -20.42 -19.22 35.45
N GLY A 686 -20.65 -19.98 36.53
CA GLY A 686 -21.83 -20.83 36.65
C GLY A 686 -23.14 -20.03 36.64
N ASP A 687 -24.23 -20.66 36.19
CA ASP A 687 -25.57 -20.07 36.20
C ASP A 687 -26.00 -19.75 37.65
N ILE A 688 -26.42 -18.50 37.93
CA ILE A 688 -26.96 -18.09 39.26
C ILE A 688 -28.22 -18.90 39.64
N LEU A 689 -28.86 -19.53 38.66
CA LEU A 689 -30.17 -20.17 38.79
C LEU A 689 -30.17 -21.46 39.63
N GLU A 690 -29.01 -22.06 39.94
CA GLU A 690 -28.97 -23.39 40.56
C GLU A 690 -28.60 -23.42 42.05
N GLY A 691 -28.32 -22.28 42.70
CA GLY A 691 -27.72 -22.27 44.05
C GLY A 691 -28.54 -21.66 45.20
N PHE A 692 -29.47 -20.75 44.94
CA PHE A 692 -30.11 -19.97 46.01
C PHE A 692 -31.29 -20.70 46.68
N ARG A 693 -31.51 -20.44 47.97
CA ARG A 693 -32.53 -21.12 48.79
C ARG A 693 -33.48 -20.13 49.46
N VAL A 694 -34.77 -20.47 49.57
CA VAL A 694 -35.79 -19.65 50.26
C VAL A 694 -36.52 -20.51 51.28
N TYR A 695 -36.44 -20.18 52.56
CA TYR A 695 -37.01 -20.98 53.66
C TYR A 695 -37.43 -20.14 54.87
N PRO A 696 -38.41 -20.57 55.67
CA PRO A 696 -39.29 -21.70 55.41
C PRO A 696 -40.30 -21.41 54.29
N ASN A 697 -40.63 -22.43 53.49
CA ASN A 697 -41.68 -22.36 52.48
C ASN A 697 -42.54 -23.65 52.56
N PRO A 698 -43.78 -23.59 53.10
CA PRO A 698 -44.48 -22.39 53.56
C PRO A 698 -43.93 -21.83 54.88
N ALA A 699 -44.00 -20.51 55.04
CA ALA A 699 -43.84 -19.83 56.34
C ALA A 699 -45.18 -19.86 57.09
N ARG A 700 -45.20 -20.39 58.32
CA ARG A 700 -46.41 -20.64 59.12
C ARG A 700 -46.34 -19.92 60.46
N ALA A 701 -47.21 -18.94 60.69
CA ALA A 701 -47.27 -18.23 61.97
C ALA A 701 -47.66 -19.17 63.13
N SER A 702 -48.52 -20.17 62.88
CA SER A 702 -48.87 -21.21 63.86
C SER A 702 -47.71 -22.11 64.29
N ARG A 703 -46.61 -22.17 63.51
CA ARG A 703 -45.36 -22.86 63.89
C ARG A 703 -44.39 -21.95 64.65
N GLY A 704 -44.74 -20.67 64.83
CA GLY A 704 -43.85 -19.66 65.40
C GLY A 704 -42.85 -19.10 64.37
N ASP A 705 -43.05 -19.32 63.07
CA ASP A 705 -42.20 -18.73 62.04
C ASP A 705 -42.44 -17.20 62.01
N THR A 706 -41.43 -16.43 62.41
CA THR A 706 -41.49 -14.95 62.42
C THR A 706 -40.73 -14.30 61.26
N ARG A 707 -40.02 -15.10 60.45
CA ARG A 707 -39.16 -14.61 59.36
C ARG A 707 -39.06 -15.62 58.21
N MET A 708 -38.83 -15.13 57.00
CA MET A 708 -38.41 -15.92 55.84
C MET A 708 -37.04 -15.48 55.31
N THR A 709 -36.16 -16.43 55.04
CA THR A 709 -34.77 -16.23 54.66
C THR A 709 -34.53 -16.58 53.19
N PHE A 710 -33.86 -15.69 52.47
CA PHE A 710 -33.26 -15.89 51.17
C PHE A 710 -31.75 -16.04 51.37
N ASP A 711 -31.18 -17.16 50.94
CA ASP A 711 -29.80 -17.55 51.24
C ASP A 711 -29.09 -18.05 49.97
N HIS A 712 -27.75 -18.06 50.00
CA HIS A 712 -26.88 -18.38 48.86
C HIS A 712 -27.12 -17.46 47.64
N LEU A 713 -27.38 -16.18 47.89
CA LEU A 713 -27.46 -15.13 46.86
C LEU A 713 -26.05 -14.61 46.53
N PRO A 714 -25.80 -14.13 45.30
CA PRO A 714 -24.64 -13.29 45.02
C PRO A 714 -24.58 -12.09 45.99
N ALA A 715 -23.36 -11.68 46.36
CA ALA A 715 -23.18 -10.48 47.17
C ALA A 715 -23.78 -9.26 46.47
N ASN A 716 -24.31 -8.32 47.26
CA ASN A 716 -25.01 -7.12 46.78
C ASN A 716 -26.26 -7.39 45.93
N SER A 717 -26.91 -8.54 46.09
CA SER A 717 -28.21 -8.79 45.46
C SER A 717 -29.34 -7.97 46.09
N THR A 718 -30.35 -7.67 45.28
CA THR A 718 -31.64 -7.10 45.71
C THR A 718 -32.73 -8.15 45.53
N VAL A 719 -33.58 -8.32 46.54
CA VAL A 719 -34.77 -9.19 46.48
C VAL A 719 -36.03 -8.34 46.54
N LYS A 720 -36.87 -8.41 45.51
CA LYS A 720 -38.19 -7.76 45.47
C LYS A 720 -39.28 -8.81 45.66
N ILE A 721 -40.23 -8.57 46.57
CA ILE A 721 -41.35 -9.46 46.88
C ILE A 721 -42.65 -8.84 46.39
N PHE A 722 -43.51 -9.65 45.78
CA PHE A 722 -44.80 -9.25 45.20
C PHE A 722 -45.91 -10.21 45.64
N ALA A 723 -47.12 -9.70 45.80
CA ALA A 723 -48.33 -10.53 45.89
C ALA A 723 -48.65 -11.14 44.51
N VAL A 724 -49.50 -12.17 44.44
CA VAL A 724 -49.92 -12.77 43.15
C VAL A 724 -50.54 -11.74 42.19
N SER A 725 -51.17 -10.69 42.71
CA SER A 725 -51.71 -9.58 41.92
C SER A 725 -50.64 -8.70 41.26
N GLY A 726 -49.35 -8.94 41.51
CA GLY A 726 -48.24 -8.09 41.08
C GLY A 726 -48.02 -6.87 41.97
N ARG A 727 -48.83 -6.67 43.03
CA ARG A 727 -48.63 -5.59 44.00
C ARG A 727 -47.28 -5.77 44.70
N TRP A 728 -46.47 -4.73 44.71
CA TRP A 728 -45.20 -4.69 45.43
C TRP A 728 -45.42 -4.73 46.95
N VAL A 729 -44.67 -5.60 47.63
CA VAL A 729 -44.84 -5.90 49.07
C VAL A 729 -43.65 -5.44 49.87
N ARG A 730 -42.43 -5.77 49.43
CA ARG A 730 -41.18 -5.45 50.14
C ARG A 730 -39.99 -5.45 49.18
N THR A 731 -38.96 -4.65 49.47
CA THR A 731 -37.60 -4.81 48.91
C THR A 731 -36.59 -5.11 50.01
N LEU A 732 -35.69 -6.05 49.77
CA LEU A 732 -34.62 -6.47 50.68
C LEU A 732 -33.27 -6.33 50.00
N SER A 733 -32.25 -5.93 50.75
CA SER A 733 -30.85 -5.98 50.33
C SER A 733 -30.14 -7.21 50.91
N ALA A 734 -29.28 -7.83 50.12
CA ALA A 734 -28.45 -8.98 50.49
C ALA A 734 -26.96 -8.63 50.33
N PRO A 735 -26.40 -7.71 51.14
CA PRO A 735 -25.01 -7.27 50.99
C PRO A 735 -24.02 -8.44 51.13
N ALA A 736 -24.31 -9.37 52.06
CA ALA A 736 -23.48 -10.55 52.32
C ALA A 736 -24.04 -11.84 51.69
N GLY A 737 -24.88 -11.75 50.66
CA GLY A 737 -25.45 -12.92 49.97
C GLY A 737 -26.61 -13.62 50.68
N ALA A 738 -27.18 -12.99 51.71
CA ALA A 738 -28.42 -13.43 52.35
C ALA A 738 -29.30 -12.25 52.73
N ALA A 739 -30.62 -12.44 52.70
CA ALA A 739 -31.62 -11.46 53.10
C ALA A 739 -32.75 -12.13 53.87
N GLY A 740 -33.27 -11.48 54.91
CA GLY A 740 -34.38 -12.03 55.70
C GLY A 740 -35.56 -11.06 55.78
N TRP A 741 -36.76 -11.56 55.53
CA TRP A 741 -38.03 -10.85 55.53
C TRP A 741 -38.84 -11.14 56.79
N ASP A 742 -39.24 -10.10 57.51
CA ASP A 742 -40.02 -10.15 58.77
C ASP A 742 -41.54 -10.34 58.56
N LEU A 743 -41.96 -10.71 57.34
CA LEU A 743 -43.36 -10.94 56.97
C LEU A 743 -44.24 -9.68 57.07
N THR A 744 -43.65 -8.49 56.95
CA THR A 744 -44.35 -7.19 56.88
C THR A 744 -44.22 -6.54 55.49
N THR A 745 -45.15 -5.65 55.15
CA THR A 745 -45.05 -4.80 53.97
C THR A 745 -44.06 -3.66 54.19
N ASP A 746 -43.68 -2.89 53.17
CA ASP A 746 -42.87 -1.67 53.36
C ASP A 746 -43.60 -0.61 54.21
N GLY A 747 -44.94 -0.68 54.33
CA GLY A 747 -45.74 0.16 55.23
C GLY A 747 -45.76 -0.31 56.69
N GLY A 748 -45.03 -1.39 57.04
CA GLY A 748 -44.99 -1.96 58.38
C GLY A 748 -46.20 -2.83 58.76
N GLU A 749 -47.15 -3.03 57.83
CA GLU A 749 -48.31 -3.88 58.06
C GLU A 749 -47.98 -5.36 57.92
N LYS A 750 -48.68 -6.20 58.67
CA LYS A 750 -48.57 -7.65 58.62
C LYS A 750 -49.04 -8.20 57.26
N ALA A 751 -48.14 -8.75 56.44
CA ALA A 751 -48.47 -9.31 55.10
C ALA A 751 -49.46 -10.48 55.19
N ALA A 752 -50.57 -10.45 54.43
CA ALA A 752 -51.64 -11.45 54.55
C ALA A 752 -51.22 -12.88 54.14
N SER A 753 -51.96 -13.91 54.58
CA SER A 753 -51.79 -15.28 54.09
C SER A 753 -51.97 -15.33 52.57
N GLY A 754 -51.12 -16.08 51.87
CA GLY A 754 -51.20 -16.22 50.41
C GLY A 754 -49.91 -16.67 49.74
N LEU A 755 -49.97 -16.82 48.41
CA LEU A 755 -48.81 -17.06 47.56
C LEU A 755 -48.15 -15.72 47.20
N TYR A 756 -46.82 -15.69 47.20
CA TYR A 756 -46.02 -14.53 46.85
C TYR A 756 -44.98 -14.92 45.79
N LEU A 757 -44.60 -13.93 44.98
CA LEU A 757 -43.54 -14.03 43.97
C LEU A 757 -42.34 -13.20 44.44
N TYR A 758 -41.14 -13.61 44.03
CA TYR A 758 -39.93 -12.80 44.23
C TYR A 758 -39.07 -12.69 42.98
N LEU A 759 -38.36 -11.58 42.87
CA LEU A 759 -37.34 -11.29 41.87
C LEU A 759 -36.03 -10.94 42.57
N ILE A 760 -34.99 -11.71 42.29
CA ILE A 760 -33.61 -11.44 42.70
C ILE A 760 -32.89 -10.76 41.54
N THR A 761 -32.13 -9.71 41.84
CA THR A 761 -31.25 -9.03 40.88
C THR A 761 -29.88 -8.86 41.52
N ASP A 762 -28.81 -9.30 40.87
CA ASP A 762 -27.44 -9.12 41.38
C ASP A 762 -26.81 -7.79 40.96
N GLY A 763 -25.58 -7.53 41.41
CA GLY A 763 -24.83 -6.32 41.06
C GLY A 763 -24.45 -6.18 39.57
N GLN A 764 -24.76 -7.18 38.74
CA GLN A 764 -24.50 -7.22 37.29
C GLN A 764 -25.82 -7.26 36.47
N ASP A 765 -26.96 -6.93 37.09
CA ASP A 765 -28.33 -6.98 36.55
C ASP A 765 -28.81 -8.37 36.07
N ARG A 766 -28.17 -9.44 36.55
CA ARG A 766 -28.63 -10.82 36.31
C ARG A 766 -29.82 -11.14 37.21
N LYS A 767 -30.84 -11.82 36.68
CA LYS A 767 -32.16 -11.97 37.33
C LYS A 767 -32.53 -13.43 37.60
N ALA A 768 -33.08 -13.69 38.78
CA ALA A 768 -33.69 -14.98 39.14
C ALA A 768 -35.08 -14.75 39.78
N ARG A 769 -36.01 -15.70 39.60
CA ARG A 769 -37.40 -15.58 40.06
C ARG A 769 -37.91 -16.84 40.72
N GLY A 770 -38.86 -16.72 41.63
CA GLY A 770 -39.55 -17.86 42.22
C GLY A 770 -40.77 -17.48 43.05
N ARG A 771 -41.26 -18.42 43.85
CA ARG A 771 -42.50 -18.28 44.63
C ARG A 771 -42.41 -18.94 46.00
N PHE A 772 -43.15 -18.42 46.97
CA PHE A 772 -43.30 -19.01 48.30
C PHE A 772 -44.71 -18.74 48.86
N THR A 773 -45.08 -19.47 49.92
CA THR A 773 -46.41 -19.35 50.57
C THR A 773 -46.26 -18.88 52.01
N LEU A 774 -47.11 -17.93 52.43
CA LEU A 774 -47.27 -17.47 53.81
C LEU A 774 -48.64 -17.91 54.34
N ILE A 775 -48.67 -18.50 55.54
CA ILE A 775 -49.88 -18.96 56.23
C ILE A 775 -49.87 -18.37 57.64
N ARG A 776 -50.86 -17.53 57.97
CA ARG A 776 -51.11 -17.07 59.34
C ARG A 776 -51.91 -18.05 60.16
#